data_AF-A0A178WQT2-F1
#
_entry.id   AF-A0A178WQT2-F1
#
_cell.length_a   1.000
_cell.length_b   1.000
_cell.length_c   1.000
_cell.angle_alpha   90.00
_cell.angle_beta   90.00
_cell.angle_gamma   90.00
#
_symmetry.space_group_name_H-M   'P 1'
#
loop_
_entity.id
_entity.type
_entity.pdbx_description
1 polymer ?
#
loop_
_entity_poly.entity_id
_entity_poly.type
_entity_poly.pdbx_seq_one_letter_code
_entity_poly.pdbx_strand_id
1 'polypeptide(L)'
;MSMAEQRLSLLPADQRELLRSMNELTGDVPDGALPDAVAALADAHGDALAAREPARGLTRAELLSAADRVAAALRNRAVRAGDRVVLCAEPGAGQVIGLLGILRAGAAALPVDPGAAQTVRWRRAEREGASVVVSQSWLFDRLRWPEHLGAVAIDGLPEASFVPGPGGPDGHAAACVLGDGAVLRHRDLLNLAADLAGRFGIGEADRMIALTPIASGRGVLETSLGLLTGAALVFGEDIDLRNPAAWLEVLARERVSVWHSTPTLLDLLVTEAERREERLPEPVRLVLLSGERLPGSLVRRLRALSGPDLVVANLSAAGEHGPWAACHESAAAEPETPTVPIGRPMRNQRIHVLGENGGVCPAWVTGQVHYGGLAAEAVTAPPTHPETGEPLLRTAQFGRVLPEGVVEIVGDESAQLTVHGRRLHVHDAEVALAGLPGVHAAAVVTTAGESASIGFARLRPGADVAGPGLLDQLRRKVSPYLLPGRIAILDAFPLTPDGRVDRTALAALDRPAPPPPAAASPAAGAGEDLLAAATAIACRVLGVADIEPDMNLVDLGATSVELVRLATVVEDELGIGVAVEELLRFPSVAVLIGPHLATVADPRPSGPPAGDLLLGLAERQAFKDAHAGIRAEYAGTAGIVLGGSADPRARGRRSHRRFSAEPVALADLAVLLGALRTTEDAGETKYWYPSAGSAYPLGAYLDVAPGRVADLGAGVYYLDPARAELVPVGPGAGVPAAAHAEVNRAALAESAFVLYLISRMDAITPLYGELAWDFSVFEAGAMAQLLMSVAGEAGLGLCPVGTLDPAELTAPLRLRPDDRFVHALLGGVPAPAAGGAGSRQVPDLTGRLRPGTGERP
;
A
#
# COMPACT_ATOMS: atom_id res chain seq x y z
N MET A 1 -42.46 8.31 5.43
CA MET A 1 -42.39 6.85 5.16
C MET A 1 -41.66 6.70 3.82
N SER A 2 -40.34 6.82 3.78
CA SER A 2 -39.29 5.84 4.14
C SER A 2 -39.28 4.60 3.25
N MET A 3 -38.56 4.68 2.13
CA MET A 3 -37.69 3.60 1.68
C MET A 3 -36.28 4.18 1.70
N ALA A 4 -35.68 4.20 2.90
CA ALA A 4 -34.23 4.28 2.98
C ALA A 4 -33.72 3.03 2.26
N GLU A 5 -32.95 3.24 1.19
CA GLU A 5 -32.19 2.19 0.53
C GLU A 5 -31.44 1.40 1.61
N GLN A 6 -31.90 0.18 1.89
CA GLN A 6 -31.11 -0.78 2.65
C GLN A 6 -29.90 -1.10 1.78
N ARG A 7 -28.82 -0.32 1.93
CA ARG A 7 -27.48 -0.72 1.49
C ARG A 7 -27.22 -2.07 2.14
N LEU A 8 -27.23 -3.15 1.34
CA LEU A 8 -26.77 -4.46 1.81
C LEU A 8 -25.32 -4.27 2.29
N SER A 9 -25.11 -4.32 3.60
CA SER A 9 -23.76 -4.35 4.15
C SER A 9 -23.11 -5.66 3.71
N LEU A 10 -22.10 -5.57 2.85
CA LEU A 10 -21.32 -6.72 2.35
C LEU A 10 -20.35 -7.27 3.41
N LEU A 11 -20.36 -6.70 4.63
CA LEU A 11 -19.53 -7.15 5.73
C LEU A 11 -20.11 -8.41 6.40
N PRO A 12 -19.31 -9.49 6.49
CA PRO A 12 -19.62 -10.64 7.34
C PRO A 12 -19.98 -10.24 8.78
N ALA A 13 -20.85 -11.02 9.43
CA ALA A 13 -21.38 -10.69 10.76
C ALA A 13 -20.31 -10.62 11.86
N ASP A 14 -19.33 -11.52 11.79
CA ASP A 14 -18.13 -11.53 12.64
C ASP A 14 -17.29 -10.27 12.49
N GLN A 15 -17.10 -9.77 11.27
CA GLN A 15 -16.40 -8.50 11.06
C GLN A 15 -17.17 -7.30 11.58
N ARG A 16 -18.51 -7.28 11.46
CA ARG A 16 -19.34 -6.23 12.07
C ARG A 16 -19.23 -6.22 13.59
N GLU A 17 -19.17 -7.39 14.21
CA GLU A 17 -18.93 -7.54 15.64
C GLU A 17 -17.55 -7.02 16.06
N LEU A 18 -16.51 -7.40 15.31
CA LEU A 18 -15.13 -6.95 15.54
C LEU A 18 -15.02 -5.42 15.52
N LEU A 19 -15.57 -4.79 14.47
CA LEU A 19 -15.49 -3.34 14.27
C LEU A 19 -16.32 -2.56 15.29
N ARG A 20 -17.38 -3.16 15.83
CA ARG A 20 -18.14 -2.58 16.93
C ARG A 20 -17.38 -2.71 18.25
N SER A 21 -16.98 -3.92 18.61
CA SER A 21 -16.31 -4.22 19.88
C SER A 21 -15.00 -3.45 20.07
N MET A 22 -14.24 -3.20 19.00
CA MET A 22 -13.04 -2.38 19.10
C MET A 22 -13.32 -0.91 19.50
N ASN A 23 -14.55 -0.43 19.30
CA ASN A 23 -15.00 0.94 19.54
C ASN A 23 -15.88 1.08 20.81
N GLU A 24 -15.87 0.08 21.70
CA GLU A 24 -16.71 0.04 22.90
C GLU A 24 -16.03 0.54 24.18
N LEU A 25 -14.76 0.95 24.11
CA LEU A 25 -14.02 1.44 25.28
C LEU A 25 -14.52 2.84 25.70
N THR A 26 -15.49 2.88 26.61
CA THR A 26 -16.03 4.10 27.21
C THR A 26 -15.69 4.20 28.69
N GLY A 27 -15.76 5.41 29.25
CA GLY A 27 -15.61 5.64 30.69
C GLY A 27 -15.81 7.11 31.06
N ASP A 28 -15.90 7.39 32.36
CA ASP A 28 -16.11 8.75 32.84
C ASP A 28 -14.91 9.65 32.51
N VAL A 29 -15.20 10.87 32.06
CA VAL A 29 -14.22 11.95 31.89
C VAL A 29 -14.23 12.78 33.18
N PRO A 30 -13.07 13.07 33.78
CA PRO A 30 -13.01 13.95 34.96
C PRO A 30 -13.67 15.31 34.68
N ASP A 31 -14.45 15.81 35.64
CA ASP A 31 -15.11 17.12 35.56
C ASP A 31 -14.10 18.28 35.64
N GLY A 32 -14.52 19.45 35.16
CA GLY A 32 -13.77 20.70 35.27
C GLY A 32 -12.71 20.91 34.18
N ALA A 33 -11.70 21.70 34.49
CA ALA A 33 -10.63 22.07 33.58
C ALA A 33 -9.26 21.58 34.07
N LEU A 34 -8.32 21.45 33.14
CA LEU A 34 -6.91 21.14 33.45
C LEU A 34 -6.33 21.93 34.64
N PRO A 35 -6.45 23.28 34.71
CA PRO A 35 -5.95 24.04 35.85
C PRO A 35 -6.58 23.68 37.21
N ASP A 36 -7.82 23.16 37.22
CA ASP A 36 -8.51 22.75 38.45
C ASP A 36 -7.90 21.46 39.01
N ALA A 37 -7.65 20.48 38.13
CA ALA A 37 -6.96 19.24 38.49
C ALA A 37 -5.53 19.50 39.00
N VAL A 38 -4.81 20.43 38.35
CA VAL A 38 -3.46 20.84 38.80
C VAL A 38 -3.51 21.54 40.16
N ALA A 39 -4.52 22.38 40.40
CA ALA A 39 -4.70 23.03 41.70
C ALA A 39 -4.97 22.00 42.81
N ALA A 40 -5.85 21.03 42.55
CA ALA A 40 -6.13 19.95 43.50
C ALA A 40 -4.88 19.13 43.86
N LEU A 41 -4.01 18.84 42.88
CA LEU A 41 -2.72 18.17 43.11
C LEU A 41 -1.75 19.03 43.93
N ALA A 42 -1.72 20.35 43.70
CA ALA A 42 -0.89 21.27 44.47
C ALA A 42 -1.39 21.42 45.92
N ASP A 43 -2.71 21.42 46.13
CA ASP A 43 -3.29 21.46 47.48
C ASP A 43 -3.02 20.17 48.27
N ALA A 44 -3.11 19.01 47.61
CA ALA A 44 -2.86 17.72 48.24
C ALA A 44 -1.36 17.46 48.49
N HIS A 45 -0.51 17.80 47.53
CA HIS A 45 0.89 17.37 47.48
C HIS A 45 1.81 18.51 46.99
N GLY A 46 1.68 19.68 47.61
CA GLY A 46 2.35 20.92 47.17
C GLY A 46 3.87 20.86 47.11
N ASP A 47 4.51 20.15 48.03
CA ASP A 47 5.98 20.03 48.13
C ASP A 47 6.58 19.06 47.10
N ALA A 48 5.75 18.30 46.38
CA ALA A 48 6.23 17.38 45.37
C ALA A 48 6.74 18.13 44.13
N LEU A 49 7.71 17.52 43.44
CA LEU A 49 8.32 18.08 42.24
C LEU A 49 7.32 18.08 41.07
N ALA A 50 7.15 19.23 40.41
CA ALA A 50 6.32 19.37 39.21
C ALA A 50 7.17 19.49 37.94
N ALA A 51 8.26 20.25 38.01
CA ALA A 51 9.18 20.44 36.90
C ALA A 51 10.63 20.49 37.38
N ARG A 52 11.55 19.99 36.56
CA ARG A 52 12.99 19.96 36.81
C ARG A 52 13.72 20.57 35.63
N GLU A 53 14.37 21.68 35.87
CA GLU A 53 15.36 22.29 34.97
C GLU A 53 16.78 21.95 35.47
N PRO A 54 17.82 22.06 34.63
CA PRO A 54 19.20 21.81 35.05
C PRO A 54 19.63 22.64 36.27
N ALA A 55 19.20 23.90 36.34
CA ALA A 55 19.57 24.82 37.41
C ALA A 55 18.66 24.75 38.66
N ARG A 56 17.43 24.23 38.54
CA ARG A 56 16.45 24.26 39.65
C ARG A 56 15.31 23.25 39.49
N GLY A 57 14.70 22.87 40.61
CA GLY A 57 13.39 22.20 40.62
C GLY A 57 12.29 23.18 41.01
N LEU A 58 11.09 22.98 40.47
CA LEU A 58 9.87 23.67 40.90
C LEU A 58 8.92 22.64 41.50
N THR A 59 8.48 22.93 42.72
CA THR A 59 7.40 22.18 43.38
C THR A 59 6.05 22.50 42.74
N ARG A 60 5.02 21.68 43.02
CA ARG A 60 3.65 21.92 42.53
C ARG A 60 3.07 23.23 43.05
N ALA A 61 3.32 23.56 44.31
CA ALA A 61 2.90 24.83 44.90
C ALA A 61 3.59 26.03 44.23
N GLU A 62 4.91 25.95 43.99
CA GLU A 62 5.65 27.00 43.30
C GLU A 62 5.23 27.17 41.84
N LEU A 63 4.96 26.07 41.14
CA LEU A 63 4.46 26.09 39.77
C LEU A 63 3.09 26.77 39.70
N LEU A 64 2.17 26.40 40.59
CA LEU A 64 0.83 26.98 40.65
C LEU A 64 0.88 28.47 40.98
N SER A 65 1.68 28.85 41.98
CA SER A 65 1.91 30.26 42.35
C SER A 65 2.49 31.05 41.17
N ALA A 66 3.46 30.51 40.45
CA ALA A 66 4.01 31.17 39.26
C ALA A 66 2.95 31.35 38.16
N ALA A 67 2.11 30.35 37.92
CA ALA A 67 1.00 30.44 36.97
C ALA A 67 -0.05 31.46 37.40
N ASP A 68 -0.35 31.56 38.70
CA ASP A 68 -1.26 32.56 39.27
C ASP A 68 -0.79 33.99 39.01
N ARG A 69 0.52 34.25 39.12
CA ARG A 69 1.10 35.55 38.77
C ARG A 69 0.87 35.91 37.30
N VAL A 70 1.08 34.95 36.39
CA VAL A 70 0.80 35.14 34.95
C VAL A 70 -0.69 35.38 34.72
N ALA A 71 -1.57 34.61 35.35
CA ALA A 71 -3.01 34.75 35.21
C ALA A 71 -3.52 36.12 35.71
N ALA A 72 -2.97 36.61 36.83
CA ALA A 72 -3.26 37.95 37.35
C ALA A 72 -2.78 39.05 36.39
N ALA A 73 -1.58 38.90 35.81
CA ALA A 73 -1.06 39.83 34.82
C ALA A 73 -1.94 39.88 33.55
N LEU A 74 -2.45 38.73 33.10
CA LEU A 74 -3.38 38.66 31.96
C LEU A 74 -4.71 39.35 32.25
N ARG A 75 -5.30 39.16 33.44
CA ARG A 75 -6.51 39.90 33.86
C ARG A 75 -6.30 41.41 33.88
N ASN A 76 -5.13 41.87 34.35
CA ASN A 76 -4.79 43.30 34.34
C ASN A 76 -4.63 43.86 32.91
N ARG A 77 -4.40 43.00 31.91
CA ARG A 77 -4.44 43.33 30.47
C ARG A 77 -5.83 43.14 29.86
N ALA A 78 -6.87 43.02 30.68
CA ALA A 78 -8.26 42.83 30.29
C ALA A 78 -8.54 41.54 29.50
N VAL A 79 -7.69 40.51 29.62
CA VAL A 79 -7.97 39.16 29.11
C VAL A 79 -9.12 38.55 29.90
N ARG A 80 -10.11 38.02 29.19
CA ARG A 80 -11.32 37.38 29.73
C ARG A 80 -11.33 35.88 29.44
N ALA A 81 -12.19 35.16 30.14
CA ALA A 81 -12.42 33.75 29.86
C ALA A 81 -12.91 33.57 28.40
N GLY A 82 -12.33 32.61 27.69
CA GLY A 82 -12.58 32.36 26.27
C GLY A 82 -11.72 33.15 25.28
N ASP A 83 -10.98 34.17 25.75
CA ASP A 83 -10.02 34.89 24.90
C ASP A 83 -8.86 33.97 24.50
N ARG A 84 -8.14 34.34 23.43
CA ARG A 84 -6.98 33.61 22.93
C ARG A 84 -5.71 34.39 23.24
N VAL A 85 -4.71 33.72 23.79
CA VAL A 85 -3.44 34.33 24.21
C VAL A 85 -2.27 33.59 23.57
N VAL A 86 -1.39 34.33 22.89
CA VAL A 86 -0.18 33.74 22.31
C VAL A 86 0.75 33.28 23.43
N LEU A 87 1.17 32.02 23.37
CA LEU A 87 2.28 31.49 24.17
C LEU A 87 3.47 31.29 23.27
N CYS A 88 4.44 32.19 23.33
CA CYS A 88 5.69 32.06 22.59
C CYS A 88 6.82 31.79 23.57
N ALA A 89 7.16 30.52 23.75
CA ALA A 89 8.14 30.10 24.74
C ALA A 89 9.08 29.04 24.21
N GLU A 90 10.35 29.13 24.61
CA GLU A 90 11.31 28.03 24.47
C GLU A 90 11.05 26.93 25.50
N PRO A 91 11.51 25.68 25.24
CA PRO A 91 11.37 24.56 26.17
C PRO A 91 11.93 24.88 27.57
N GLY A 92 11.28 24.34 28.60
CA GLY A 92 11.66 24.56 30.00
C GLY A 92 10.46 24.82 30.91
N ALA A 93 10.70 25.17 32.17
CA ALA A 93 9.60 25.43 33.11
C ALA A 93 8.77 26.65 32.70
N GLY A 94 9.38 27.62 32.02
CA GLY A 94 8.69 28.82 31.53
C GLY A 94 7.48 28.50 30.66
N GLN A 95 7.58 27.53 29.74
CA GLN A 95 6.45 27.15 28.88
C GLN A 95 5.29 26.54 29.67
N VAL A 96 5.60 25.79 30.73
CA VAL A 96 4.60 25.16 31.62
C VAL A 96 3.88 26.24 32.44
N ILE A 97 4.63 27.18 33.02
CA ILE A 97 4.08 28.32 33.76
C ILE A 97 3.20 29.18 32.85
N GLY A 98 3.68 29.49 31.64
CA GLY A 98 2.94 30.28 30.66
C GLY A 98 1.63 29.61 30.23
N LEU A 99 1.68 28.31 29.89
CA LEU A 99 0.49 27.52 29.57
C LEU A 99 -0.51 27.54 30.73
N LEU A 100 -0.08 27.13 31.92
CA LEU A 100 -0.95 27.03 33.08
C LEU A 100 -1.53 28.40 33.48
N GLY A 101 -0.75 29.47 33.38
CA GLY A 101 -1.20 30.84 33.67
C GLY A 101 -2.27 31.33 32.70
N ILE A 102 -2.13 31.04 31.40
CA ILE A 102 -3.17 31.33 30.40
C ILE A 102 -4.45 30.56 30.71
N LEU A 103 -4.33 29.26 30.98
CA LEU A 103 -5.48 28.41 31.29
C LEU A 103 -6.18 28.82 32.59
N ARG A 104 -5.42 29.21 33.62
CA ARG A 104 -5.98 29.76 34.87
C ARG A 104 -6.69 31.10 34.66
N ALA A 105 -6.25 31.90 33.69
CA ALA A 105 -7.00 33.09 33.25
C ALA A 105 -8.36 32.75 32.60
N GLY A 106 -8.63 31.48 32.31
CA GLY A 106 -9.80 31.01 31.58
C GLY A 106 -9.68 31.18 30.07
N ALA A 107 -8.48 31.56 29.58
CA ALA A 107 -8.20 31.79 28.17
C ALA A 107 -7.63 30.54 27.50
N ALA A 108 -7.76 30.47 26.17
CA ALA A 108 -7.15 29.44 25.35
C ALA A 108 -5.73 29.84 24.95
N ALA A 109 -4.76 28.94 25.16
CA ALA A 109 -3.40 29.17 24.72
C ALA A 109 -3.26 29.00 23.20
N LEU A 110 -2.42 29.82 22.60
CA LEU A 110 -2.04 29.78 21.20
C LEU A 110 -0.52 29.60 21.13
N PRO A 111 -0.02 28.34 21.18
CA PRO A 111 1.41 28.06 21.13
C PRO A 111 2.02 28.53 19.80
N VAL A 112 3.12 29.26 19.87
CA VAL A 112 3.84 29.79 18.71
C VAL A 112 5.35 29.59 18.89
N ASP A 113 5.99 29.00 17.89
CA ASP A 113 7.43 28.73 17.91
C ASP A 113 8.25 30.03 17.87
N PRO A 114 9.13 30.30 18.86
CA PRO A 114 10.03 31.46 18.84
C PRO A 114 11.01 31.46 17.67
N GLY A 115 11.35 30.28 17.11
CA GLY A 115 12.20 30.11 15.93
C GLY A 115 11.48 30.36 14.60
N ALA A 116 10.15 30.44 14.59
CA ALA A 116 9.40 30.71 13.37
C ALA A 116 9.64 32.12 12.84
N ALA A 117 9.56 32.28 11.52
CA ALA A 117 9.69 33.58 10.87
C ALA A 117 8.71 34.61 11.47
N GLN A 118 9.17 35.84 11.62
CA GLN A 118 8.39 36.94 12.22
C GLN A 118 6.98 37.08 11.61
N THR A 119 6.88 37.03 10.29
CA THR A 119 5.61 37.13 9.57
C THR A 119 4.64 35.98 9.88
N VAL A 120 5.14 34.76 10.09
CA VAL A 120 4.33 33.58 10.45
C VAL A 120 3.70 33.78 11.83
N ARG A 121 4.51 34.22 12.80
CA ARG A 121 4.05 34.47 14.18
C ARG A 121 2.99 35.56 14.25
N TRP A 122 3.21 36.67 13.54
CA TRP A 122 2.28 37.79 13.52
C TRP A 122 0.95 37.43 12.88
N ARG A 123 0.99 36.81 11.69
CA ARG A 123 -0.23 36.35 11.00
C ARG A 123 -1.01 35.36 11.84
N ARG A 124 -0.34 34.49 12.59
CA ARG A 124 -1.00 33.55 13.50
C ARG A 124 -1.73 34.28 14.62
N ALA A 125 -1.09 35.26 15.28
CA ALA A 125 -1.72 36.05 16.32
C ALA A 125 -2.95 36.82 15.80
N GLU A 126 -2.81 37.48 14.63
CA GLU A 126 -3.90 38.24 13.99
C GLU A 126 -5.06 37.34 13.55
N ARG A 127 -4.78 36.23 12.86
CA ARG A 127 -5.80 35.29 12.37
C ARG A 127 -6.66 34.75 13.51
N GLU A 128 -6.04 34.44 14.64
CA GLU A 128 -6.74 33.89 15.78
C GLU A 128 -7.34 34.96 16.70
N GLY A 129 -7.13 36.25 16.41
CA GLY A 129 -7.67 37.35 17.22
C GLY A 129 -7.05 37.44 18.61
N ALA A 130 -5.79 37.03 18.78
CA ALA A 130 -5.09 37.16 20.06
C ALA A 130 -4.75 38.63 20.33
N SER A 131 -4.90 39.08 21.58
CA SER A 131 -4.62 40.46 22.00
C SER A 131 -3.39 40.59 22.90
N VAL A 132 -2.87 39.46 23.41
CA VAL A 132 -1.73 39.41 24.32
C VAL A 132 -0.78 38.27 23.94
N VAL A 133 0.52 38.53 24.11
CA VAL A 133 1.62 37.57 24.01
C VAL A 133 2.22 37.35 25.39
N VAL A 134 2.31 36.08 25.78
CA VAL A 134 3.02 35.59 26.97
C VAL A 134 4.31 34.93 26.51
N SER A 135 5.44 35.35 27.07
CA SER A 135 6.78 34.86 26.70
C SER A 135 7.78 35.03 27.84
N GLN A 136 8.93 34.37 27.79
CA GLN A 136 10.06 34.71 28.66
C GLN A 136 10.52 36.15 28.40
N SER A 137 10.89 36.90 29.45
CA SER A 137 11.26 38.32 29.37
C SER A 137 12.34 38.59 28.30
N TRP A 138 13.39 37.78 28.30
CA TRP A 138 14.54 37.90 27.40
C TRP A 138 14.20 37.63 25.92
N LEU A 139 13.10 36.92 25.62
CA LEU A 139 12.65 36.73 24.25
C LEU A 139 12.04 38.02 23.67
N PHE A 140 11.50 38.92 24.48
CA PHE A 140 11.00 40.22 23.99
C PHE A 140 12.13 41.13 23.49
N ASP A 141 13.37 40.94 23.96
CA ASP A 141 14.53 41.68 23.44
C ASP A 141 14.91 41.21 22.03
N ARG A 142 14.75 39.90 21.77
CA ARG A 142 15.13 39.25 20.50
C ARG A 142 14.02 39.23 19.46
N LEU A 143 12.77 39.17 19.89
CA LEU A 143 11.61 39.00 19.04
C LEU A 143 10.80 40.30 19.00
N ARG A 144 10.29 40.65 17.82
CA ARG A 144 9.39 41.79 17.65
C ARG A 144 7.96 41.31 17.51
N TRP A 145 7.04 42.03 18.15
CA TRP A 145 5.59 41.81 18.07
C TRP A 145 4.90 43.10 17.62
N PRO A 146 3.72 43.02 16.98
CA PRO A 146 2.93 44.19 16.65
C PRO A 146 2.60 45.02 17.89
N GLU A 147 2.65 46.35 17.78
CA GLU A 147 2.45 47.27 18.91
C GLU A 147 1.07 47.16 19.57
N HIS A 148 0.07 46.67 18.82
CA HIS A 148 -1.28 46.48 19.33
C HIS A 148 -1.43 45.23 20.22
N LEU A 149 -0.45 44.31 20.22
CA LEU A 149 -0.45 43.16 21.13
C LEU A 149 0.16 43.55 22.47
N GLY A 150 -0.58 43.28 23.55
CA GLY A 150 -0.03 43.37 24.90
C GLY A 150 1.09 42.35 25.09
N ALA A 151 2.13 42.70 25.85
CA ALA A 151 3.21 41.80 26.23
C ALA A 151 3.17 41.50 27.73
N VAL A 152 3.25 40.22 28.08
CA VAL A 152 3.36 39.72 29.47
C VAL A 152 4.58 38.80 29.56
N ALA A 153 5.53 39.17 30.41
CA ALA A 153 6.66 38.30 30.74
C ALA A 153 6.22 37.22 31.74
N ILE A 154 6.69 35.99 31.53
CA ILE A 154 6.42 34.85 32.43
C ILE A 154 7.19 34.99 33.75
N ASP A 155 8.37 35.60 33.69
CA ASP A 155 9.30 35.80 34.78
C ASP A 155 9.29 37.25 35.31
N GLY A 156 9.75 37.43 36.55
CA GLY A 156 9.84 38.75 37.19
C GLY A 156 8.49 39.38 37.59
N LEU A 157 7.39 38.64 37.48
CA LEU A 157 6.08 39.11 37.92
C LEU A 157 6.00 39.21 39.46
N PRO A 158 5.31 40.24 40.00
CA PRO A 158 5.13 40.38 41.44
C PRO A 158 4.27 39.26 42.01
N GLU A 159 4.41 39.00 43.31
CA GLU A 159 3.51 38.11 44.05
C GLU A 159 2.05 38.55 43.88
N ALA A 160 1.21 37.59 43.51
CA ALA A 160 -0.21 37.79 43.31
C ALA A 160 -0.96 36.50 43.61
N SER A 161 -1.95 36.58 44.49
CA SER A 161 -2.94 35.51 44.64
C SER A 161 -3.97 35.63 43.53
N PHE A 162 -4.32 34.53 42.90
CA PHE A 162 -5.31 34.53 41.84
C PHE A 162 -6.35 33.45 42.11
N VAL A 163 -7.61 33.88 42.18
CA VAL A 163 -8.76 32.98 42.28
C VAL A 163 -9.35 32.86 40.88
N PRO A 164 -9.33 31.67 40.25
CA PRO A 164 -9.97 31.44 38.95
C PRO A 164 -11.46 31.82 39.00
N GLY A 165 -12.01 32.24 37.86
CA GLY A 165 -13.47 32.27 37.71
C GLY A 165 -14.00 30.84 37.67
N PRO A 166 -15.32 30.60 37.84
CA PRO A 166 -15.88 29.27 37.67
C PRO A 166 -15.54 28.76 36.25
N GLY A 167 -14.74 27.69 36.17
CA GLY A 167 -14.59 26.93 34.93
C GLY A 167 -15.95 26.41 34.51
N GLY A 168 -16.23 26.38 33.20
CA GLY A 168 -17.42 25.67 32.72
C GLY A 168 -17.38 24.23 33.23
N PRO A 169 -18.46 23.70 33.84
CA PRO A 169 -18.41 22.46 34.62
C PRO A 169 -17.94 21.24 33.81
N ASP A 170 -18.19 21.26 32.50
CA ASP A 170 -18.09 20.07 31.64
C ASP A 170 -16.77 20.02 30.83
N GLY A 171 -15.85 20.98 31.02
CA GLY A 171 -14.54 20.98 30.33
C GLY A 171 -14.57 21.20 28.81
N HIS A 172 -15.70 21.68 28.26
CA HIS A 172 -15.90 21.93 26.82
C HIS A 172 -15.09 23.11 26.27
N ALA A 173 -14.63 24.02 27.13
CA ALA A 173 -13.86 25.19 26.71
C ALA A 173 -12.53 24.78 26.05
N ALA A 174 -12.10 25.58 25.07
CA ALA A 174 -10.81 25.40 24.42
C ALA A 174 -9.66 25.65 25.41
N ALA A 175 -8.80 24.66 25.58
CA ALA A 175 -7.54 24.82 26.30
C ALA A 175 -6.46 25.37 25.36
N CYS A 176 -6.37 24.86 24.13
CA CYS A 176 -5.39 25.29 23.15
C CYS A 176 -5.98 25.38 21.75
N VAL A 177 -5.51 26.37 20.98
CA VAL A 177 -5.73 26.47 19.54
C VAL A 177 -4.40 26.24 18.84
N LEU A 178 -4.29 25.12 18.14
CA LEU A 178 -3.08 24.65 17.46
C LEU A 178 -3.15 24.92 15.95
N GLY A 179 -2.00 24.78 15.29
CA GLY A 179 -1.82 24.81 13.82
C GLY A 179 -2.83 25.58 12.98
N ASP A 180 -3.46 24.88 12.05
CA ASP A 180 -4.52 25.29 11.12
C ASP A 180 -5.86 25.69 11.79
N GLY A 181 -5.91 25.83 13.12
CA GLY A 181 -7.12 26.14 13.88
C GLY A 181 -7.69 24.96 14.65
N ALA A 182 -7.02 23.80 14.65
CA ALA A 182 -7.37 22.66 15.50
C ALA A 182 -7.50 23.08 16.97
N VAL A 183 -8.59 22.64 17.61
CA VAL A 183 -8.92 23.00 19.00
C VAL A 183 -8.76 21.78 19.90
N LEU A 184 -7.94 21.92 20.94
CA LEU A 184 -7.91 20.99 22.07
C LEU A 184 -8.72 21.58 23.21
N ARG A 185 -9.68 20.83 23.74
CA ARG A 185 -10.50 21.24 24.89
C ARG A 185 -9.96 20.63 26.17
N HIS A 186 -10.32 21.20 27.31
CA HIS A 186 -9.88 20.68 28.61
C HIS A 186 -10.26 19.21 28.81
N ARG A 187 -11.48 18.83 28.45
CA ARG A 187 -11.95 17.44 28.54
C ARG A 187 -11.19 16.45 27.65
N ASP A 188 -10.64 16.90 26.51
CA ASP A 188 -9.82 16.04 25.65
C ASP A 188 -8.52 15.67 26.39
N LEU A 189 -7.92 16.65 27.08
CA LEU A 189 -6.70 16.49 27.88
C LEU A 189 -6.95 15.68 29.16
N LEU A 190 -8.11 15.87 29.80
CA LEU A 190 -8.50 15.09 30.98
C LEU A 190 -8.75 13.62 30.61
N ASN A 191 -9.45 13.37 29.50
CA ASN A 191 -9.73 12.02 29.02
C ASN A 191 -8.44 11.25 28.66
N LEU A 192 -7.52 11.87 27.92
CA LEU A 192 -6.26 11.20 27.55
C LEU A 192 -5.40 10.91 28.79
N ALA A 193 -5.36 11.83 29.76
CA ALA A 193 -4.58 11.64 30.98
C ALA A 193 -5.17 10.51 31.82
N ALA A 194 -6.51 10.46 31.95
CA ALA A 194 -7.20 9.38 32.67
C ALA A 194 -6.98 8.01 32.01
N ASP A 195 -7.00 7.92 30.68
CA ASP A 195 -6.73 6.66 29.97
C ASP A 195 -5.28 6.20 30.19
N LEU A 196 -4.29 7.07 29.94
CA LEU A 196 -2.87 6.70 30.06
C LEU A 196 -2.44 6.44 31.50
N ALA A 197 -2.99 7.18 32.47
CA ALA A 197 -2.78 6.89 33.89
C ALA A 197 -3.35 5.53 34.29
N GLY A 198 -4.56 5.20 33.85
CA GLY A 198 -5.18 3.90 34.12
C GLY A 198 -4.47 2.74 33.43
N ARG A 199 -3.99 2.96 32.19
CA ARG A 199 -3.36 1.94 31.34
C ARG A 199 -1.93 1.61 31.78
N PHE A 200 -1.14 2.64 32.13
CA PHE A 200 0.29 2.49 32.42
C PHE A 200 0.69 2.83 33.87
N GLY A 201 -0.28 3.20 34.71
CA GLY A 201 -0.02 3.60 36.09
C GLY A 201 0.86 4.84 36.19
N ILE A 202 0.76 5.79 35.25
CA ILE A 202 1.53 7.03 35.30
C ILE A 202 1.01 7.88 36.46
N GLY A 203 1.90 8.33 37.33
CA GLY A 203 1.49 9.13 38.49
C GLY A 203 2.62 9.92 39.13
N GLU A 204 2.40 10.33 40.38
CA GLU A 204 3.28 11.24 41.12
C GLU A 204 4.70 10.72 41.39
N ALA A 205 4.89 9.41 41.33
CA ALA A 205 6.21 8.78 41.47
C ALA A 205 7.03 8.85 40.18
N ASP A 206 6.39 9.16 39.05
CA ASP A 206 7.03 9.16 37.74
C ASP A 206 7.71 10.49 37.41
N ARG A 207 8.72 10.36 36.56
CA ARG A 207 9.44 11.48 35.97
C ARG A 207 9.47 11.29 34.46
N MET A 208 8.96 12.28 33.74
CA MET A 208 8.82 12.26 32.30
C MET A 208 9.87 13.17 31.68
N ILE A 209 10.64 12.68 30.70
CA ILE A 209 11.50 13.56 29.92
C ILE A 209 10.63 14.45 29.02
N ALA A 210 10.94 15.74 28.96
CA ALA A 210 10.21 16.72 28.17
C ALA A 210 11.12 17.26 27.05
N LEU A 211 11.09 16.58 25.90
CA LEU A 211 11.92 16.91 24.73
C LEU A 211 11.18 17.79 23.70
N THR A 212 9.84 17.73 23.69
CA THR A 212 9.03 18.34 22.64
C THR A 212 8.64 19.78 23.00
N PRO A 213 8.92 20.78 22.14
CA PRO A 213 8.46 22.15 22.36
C PRO A 213 6.93 22.25 22.35
N ILE A 214 6.37 23.10 23.21
CA ILE A 214 4.91 23.28 23.30
C ILE A 214 4.27 23.77 21.98
N ALA A 215 5.02 24.51 21.17
CA ALA A 215 4.58 25.03 19.88
C ALA A 215 4.22 23.95 18.84
N SER A 216 4.70 22.72 19.03
CA SER A 216 4.39 21.59 18.13
C SER A 216 2.96 21.05 18.26
N GLY A 217 2.22 21.43 19.31
CA GLY A 217 0.96 20.80 19.69
C GLY A 217 1.14 19.49 20.46
N ARG A 218 2.05 18.59 20.03
CA ARG A 218 2.40 17.39 20.81
C ARG A 218 2.97 17.74 22.18
N GLY A 219 3.81 18.77 22.26
CA GLY A 219 4.34 19.27 23.54
C GLY A 219 3.23 19.73 24.52
N VAL A 220 2.06 20.17 24.01
CA VAL A 220 0.89 20.45 24.87
C VAL A 220 0.35 19.16 25.47
N LEU A 221 0.20 18.09 24.67
CA LEU A 221 -0.30 16.80 25.15
C LEU A 221 0.65 16.18 26.19
N GLU A 222 1.96 16.19 25.89
CA GLU A 222 3.00 15.68 26.80
C GLU A 222 3.03 16.44 28.13
N THR A 223 3.02 17.79 28.06
CA THR A 223 2.99 18.65 29.26
C THR A 223 1.71 18.42 30.06
N SER A 224 0.56 18.32 29.38
CA SER A 224 -0.73 18.09 30.04
C SER A 224 -0.78 16.73 30.72
N LEU A 225 -0.23 15.69 30.11
CA LEU A 225 -0.15 14.35 30.72
C LEU A 225 0.63 14.39 32.04
N GLY A 226 1.81 15.03 32.06
CA GLY A 226 2.59 15.17 33.30
C GLY A 226 1.85 15.97 34.37
N LEU A 227 1.28 17.12 33.99
CA LEU A 227 0.53 17.98 34.92
C LEU A 227 -0.71 17.29 35.52
N LEU A 228 -1.46 16.53 34.72
CA LEU A 228 -2.71 15.90 35.14
C LEU A 228 -2.52 14.59 35.91
N THR A 229 -1.41 13.88 35.68
CA THR A 229 -1.05 12.66 36.43
C THR A 229 -0.20 12.96 37.66
N GLY A 230 0.34 14.18 37.76
CA GLY A 230 1.28 14.58 38.79
C GLY A 230 2.72 14.11 38.55
N ALA A 231 3.02 13.47 37.42
CA ALA A 231 4.40 13.12 37.07
C ALA A 231 5.25 14.38 36.87
N ALA A 232 6.50 14.36 37.34
CA ALA A 232 7.39 15.51 37.20
C ALA A 232 7.98 15.60 35.78
N LEU A 233 7.92 16.80 35.17
CA LEU A 233 8.49 17.06 33.85
C LEU A 233 9.98 17.41 33.97
N VAL A 234 10.84 16.69 33.25
CA VAL A 234 12.30 16.87 33.28
C VAL A 234 12.79 17.47 31.97
N PHE A 235 13.36 18.67 32.06
CA PHE A 235 13.94 19.42 30.93
C PHE A 235 15.47 19.33 30.94
N GLY A 236 16.07 19.19 29.76
CA GLY A 236 17.53 19.32 29.56
C GLY A 236 17.97 20.77 29.34
N GLU A 237 19.27 21.03 29.16
CA GLU A 237 19.75 22.30 28.60
C GLU A 237 19.42 22.38 27.10
N ASP A 238 19.29 23.58 26.52
CA ASP A 238 19.01 23.75 25.08
C ASP A 238 20.01 23.00 24.16
N ILE A 239 21.28 22.92 24.59
CA ILE A 239 22.34 22.18 23.88
C ILE A 239 22.16 20.65 24.03
N ASP A 240 21.52 20.21 25.13
CA ASP A 240 21.28 18.79 25.43
C ASP A 240 20.04 18.24 24.73
N LEU A 241 19.03 19.07 24.43
CA LEU A 241 17.77 18.65 23.78
C LEU A 241 17.96 18.07 22.37
N ARG A 242 19.14 18.16 21.78
CA ARG A 242 19.50 17.54 20.50
C ARG A 242 20.73 16.62 20.59
N ASN A 243 21.19 16.31 21.80
CA ASN A 243 22.37 15.51 22.03
C ASN A 243 22.00 14.17 22.70
N PRO A 244 21.97 13.05 21.96
CA PRO A 244 21.59 11.75 22.51
C PRO A 244 22.44 11.27 23.68
N ALA A 245 23.71 11.69 23.72
CA ALA A 245 24.63 11.44 24.82
C ALA A 245 24.12 12.05 26.13
N ALA A 246 23.69 13.31 26.07
CA ALA A 246 23.20 14.04 27.23
C ALA A 246 21.86 13.45 27.72
N TRP A 247 21.03 12.93 26.82
CA TRP A 247 19.78 12.27 27.23
C TRP A 247 20.04 11.08 28.13
N LEU A 248 20.99 10.18 27.81
CA LEU A 248 21.32 9.03 28.67
C LEU A 248 21.75 9.49 30.08
N GLU A 249 22.55 10.54 30.15
CA GLU A 249 23.01 11.13 31.42
C GLU A 249 21.84 11.73 32.22
N VAL A 250 20.95 12.46 31.55
CA VAL A 250 19.73 13.03 32.17
C VAL A 250 18.80 11.92 32.67
N LEU A 251 18.57 10.88 31.88
CA LEU A 251 17.72 9.75 32.26
C LEU A 251 18.22 9.09 33.55
N ALA A 252 19.54 8.88 33.67
CA ALA A 252 20.16 8.32 34.86
C ALA A 252 20.15 9.30 36.05
N ARG A 253 20.63 10.54 35.84
CA ARG A 253 20.79 11.57 36.89
C ARG A 253 19.45 11.95 37.51
N GLU A 254 18.46 12.20 36.66
CA GLU A 254 17.15 12.65 37.10
C GLU A 254 16.18 11.49 37.34
N ARG A 255 16.63 10.23 37.17
CA ARG A 255 15.84 9.01 37.37
C ARG A 255 14.52 9.04 36.59
N VAL A 256 14.60 9.39 35.31
CA VAL A 256 13.43 9.45 34.43
C VAL A 256 12.83 8.06 34.28
N SER A 257 11.54 7.93 34.53
CA SER A 257 10.81 6.66 34.43
C SER A 257 10.00 6.51 33.16
N VAL A 258 9.65 7.63 32.52
CA VAL A 258 8.85 7.66 31.30
C VAL A 258 9.59 8.45 30.22
N TRP A 259 9.95 7.76 29.15
CA TRP A 259 10.40 8.39 27.92
C TRP A 259 9.21 8.72 27.03
N HIS A 260 9.13 9.96 26.54
CA HIS A 260 8.13 10.34 25.54
C HIS A 260 8.80 11.13 24.41
N SER A 261 8.70 10.63 23.17
CA SER A 261 9.23 11.34 21.99
C SER A 261 8.61 10.85 20.69
N THR A 262 9.13 11.33 19.55
CA THR A 262 8.97 10.65 18.26
C THR A 262 9.85 9.40 18.19
N PRO A 263 9.50 8.40 17.35
CA PRO A 263 10.38 7.29 16.99
C PRO A 263 11.78 7.73 16.57
N THR A 264 11.91 8.82 15.81
CA THR A 264 13.22 9.32 15.36
C THR A 264 14.12 9.76 16.52
N LEU A 265 13.59 10.49 17.50
CA LEU A 265 14.38 10.90 18.67
C LEU A 265 14.78 9.70 19.54
N LEU A 266 13.88 8.73 19.70
CA LEU A 266 14.21 7.48 20.40
C LEU A 266 15.32 6.71 19.66
N ASP A 267 15.28 6.66 18.32
CA ASP A 267 16.29 5.97 17.53
C ASP A 267 17.69 6.58 17.71
N LEU A 268 17.76 7.91 17.83
CA LEU A 268 19.01 8.59 18.17
C LEU A 268 19.54 8.18 19.55
N LEU A 269 18.67 8.09 20.57
CA LEU A 269 19.03 7.60 21.91
C LEU A 269 19.54 6.15 21.87
N VAL A 270 18.78 5.26 21.22
CA VAL A 270 19.09 3.82 21.10
C VAL A 270 20.42 3.62 20.37
N THR A 271 20.65 4.38 19.29
CA THR A 271 21.89 4.33 18.52
C THR A 271 23.09 4.76 19.37
N GLU A 272 22.94 5.83 20.17
CA GLU A 272 24.02 6.27 21.05
C GLU A 272 24.30 5.27 22.19
N ALA A 273 23.26 4.68 22.78
CA ALA A 273 23.41 3.64 23.79
C ALA A 273 24.11 2.39 23.23
N GLU A 274 23.74 1.95 22.03
CA GLU A 274 24.44 0.87 21.32
C GLU A 274 25.90 1.21 21.06
N ARG A 275 26.20 2.45 20.63
CA ARG A 275 27.57 2.92 20.37
C ARG A 275 28.43 2.92 21.64
N ARG A 276 27.83 3.22 22.80
CA ARG A 276 28.49 3.19 24.11
C ARG A 276 28.52 1.81 24.75
N GLU A 277 27.83 0.83 24.16
CA GLU A 277 27.59 -0.48 24.76
C GLU A 277 26.89 -0.38 26.15
N GLU A 278 26.04 0.64 26.32
CA GLU A 278 25.32 0.93 27.56
C GLU A 278 23.87 0.43 27.50
N ARG A 279 23.35 -0.03 28.64
CA ARG A 279 21.91 -0.31 28.82
C ARG A 279 21.16 1.00 29.00
N LEU A 280 19.86 0.99 28.69
CA LEU A 280 18.99 2.09 29.12
C LEU A 280 18.95 2.16 30.66
N PRO A 281 18.93 3.35 31.26
CA PRO A 281 18.86 3.48 32.70
C PRO A 281 17.63 2.76 33.27
N GLU A 282 17.86 1.95 34.30
CA GLU A 282 16.86 1.08 34.93
C GLU A 282 15.54 1.77 35.35
N PRO A 283 15.53 3.05 35.79
CA PRO A 283 14.27 3.72 36.11
C PRO A 283 13.28 3.79 34.93
N VAL A 284 13.76 3.77 33.68
CA VAL A 284 12.92 3.85 32.48
C VAL A 284 12.10 2.58 32.35
N ARG A 285 10.81 2.69 32.70
CA ARG A 285 9.84 1.59 32.67
C ARG A 285 8.85 1.68 31.50
N LEU A 286 8.69 2.87 30.93
CA LEU A 286 7.69 3.16 29.91
C LEU A 286 8.27 4.06 28.81
N VAL A 287 8.04 3.67 27.56
CA VAL A 287 8.38 4.45 26.37
C VAL A 287 7.10 4.71 25.58
N LEU A 288 6.69 5.97 25.53
CA LEU A 288 5.56 6.46 24.74
C LEU A 288 6.09 7.10 23.46
N LEU A 289 5.59 6.65 22.31
CA LEU A 289 6.01 7.16 21.00
C LEU A 289 4.81 7.66 20.23
N SER A 290 4.93 8.83 19.60
CA SER A 290 3.85 9.38 18.78
C SER A 290 4.36 10.28 17.66
N GLY A 291 3.49 10.59 16.71
CA GLY A 291 3.74 11.58 15.65
C GLY A 291 4.51 11.07 14.44
N GLU A 292 5.06 9.86 14.49
CA GLU A 292 5.63 9.18 13.32
C GLU A 292 5.33 7.69 13.36
N ARG A 293 5.61 7.04 12.24
CA ARG A 293 5.61 5.59 12.14
C ARG A 293 6.69 5.00 13.05
N LEU A 294 6.34 3.97 13.81
CA LEU A 294 7.26 3.25 14.68
C LEU A 294 7.81 2.00 13.96
N PRO A 295 9.11 1.93 13.63
CA PRO A 295 9.71 0.73 13.05
C PRO A 295 9.79 -0.41 14.08
N GLY A 296 9.40 -1.63 13.71
CA GLY A 296 9.54 -2.79 14.60
C GLY A 296 10.99 -3.10 14.94
N SER A 297 11.92 -2.76 14.03
CA SER A 297 13.36 -2.87 14.26
C SER A 297 13.86 -1.99 15.41
N LEU A 298 13.26 -0.80 15.61
CA LEU A 298 13.60 0.10 16.71
C LEU A 298 13.15 -0.48 18.05
N VAL A 299 11.93 -1.03 18.13
CA VAL A 299 11.43 -1.69 19.34
C VAL A 299 12.31 -2.87 19.73
N ARG A 300 12.76 -3.68 18.75
CA ARG A 300 13.67 -4.80 18.99
C ARG A 300 15.02 -4.35 19.56
N ARG A 301 15.63 -3.30 18.97
CA ARG A 301 16.89 -2.72 19.47
C ARG A 301 16.73 -2.16 20.88
N LEU A 302 15.64 -1.44 21.12
CA LEU A 302 15.29 -0.90 22.43
C LEU A 302 15.17 -2.00 23.50
N ARG A 303 14.46 -3.10 23.19
CA ARG A 303 14.33 -4.26 24.09
C ARG A 303 15.68 -4.93 24.34
N ALA A 304 16.57 -4.99 23.34
CA ALA A 304 17.91 -5.54 23.53
C ALA A 304 18.75 -4.72 24.53
N LEU A 305 18.45 -3.43 24.71
CA LEU A 305 19.11 -2.53 25.66
C LEU A 305 18.45 -2.46 27.04
N SER A 306 17.21 -2.94 27.20
CA SER A 306 16.41 -2.68 28.42
C SER A 306 15.83 -3.94 29.05
N GLY A 307 15.67 -5.02 28.28
CA GLY A 307 15.00 -6.24 28.71
C GLY A 307 13.50 -6.28 28.34
N PRO A 308 12.81 -7.37 28.71
CA PRO A 308 11.42 -7.62 28.31
C PRO A 308 10.38 -6.82 29.10
N ASP A 309 10.73 -6.34 30.31
CA ASP A 309 9.80 -5.66 31.22
C ASP A 309 9.48 -4.21 30.82
N LEU A 310 10.27 -3.65 29.87
CA LEU A 310 10.01 -2.32 29.33
C LEU A 310 8.71 -2.30 28.52
N VAL A 311 7.78 -1.43 28.93
CA VAL A 311 6.56 -1.18 28.16
C VAL A 311 6.84 -0.18 27.05
N VAL A 312 6.49 -0.53 25.82
CA VAL A 312 6.62 0.35 24.65
C VAL A 312 5.25 0.54 24.04
N ALA A 313 4.76 1.77 24.00
CA ALA A 313 3.45 2.10 23.46
C ALA A 313 3.55 3.09 22.30
N ASN A 314 2.86 2.77 21.21
CA ASN A 314 2.69 3.66 20.06
C ASN A 314 1.33 4.38 20.18
N LEU A 315 1.35 5.71 20.18
CA LEU A 315 0.18 6.56 20.30
C LEU A 315 -0.07 7.29 18.98
N SER A 316 -1.34 7.33 18.56
CA SER A 316 -1.75 8.07 17.37
C SER A 316 -2.71 9.19 17.73
N ALA A 317 -2.48 10.37 17.16
CA ALA A 317 -3.33 11.53 17.31
C ALA A 317 -4.51 11.51 16.31
N ALA A 318 -5.64 12.08 16.72
CA ALA A 318 -6.79 12.30 15.85
C ALA A 318 -6.53 13.47 14.88
N GLY A 319 -5.69 13.24 13.87
CA GLY A 319 -5.17 14.28 12.97
C GLY A 319 -3.81 14.83 13.43
N GLU A 320 -3.25 15.79 12.69
CA GLU A 320 -1.89 16.29 12.93
C GLU A 320 -1.72 16.97 14.31
N HIS A 321 -2.75 17.69 14.77
CA HIS A 321 -2.73 18.45 16.02
C HIS A 321 -3.89 18.06 16.98
N GLY A 322 -4.50 16.89 16.78
CA GLY A 322 -5.59 16.40 17.62
C GLY A 322 -5.11 15.71 18.91
N PRO A 323 -6.04 15.36 19.82
CA PRO A 323 -5.70 14.55 21.00
C PRO A 323 -5.26 13.14 20.59
N TRP A 324 -4.48 12.46 21.43
CA TRP A 324 -4.24 11.02 21.23
C TRP A 324 -5.57 10.26 21.30
N ALA A 325 -5.77 9.39 20.32
CA ALA A 325 -7.03 8.69 20.10
C ALA A 325 -6.85 7.19 19.85
N ALA A 326 -5.64 6.73 19.56
CA ALA A 326 -5.32 5.30 19.47
C ALA A 326 -4.05 4.96 20.25
N CYS A 327 -3.98 3.73 20.75
CA CYS A 327 -2.82 3.20 21.45
C CYS A 327 -2.58 1.73 21.07
N HIS A 328 -1.34 1.40 20.70
CA HIS A 328 -0.82 0.04 20.60
C HIS A 328 0.23 -0.18 21.67
N GLU A 329 0.03 -1.17 22.53
CA GLU A 329 1.03 -1.62 23.48
C GLU A 329 1.81 -2.77 22.85
N SER A 330 3.09 -2.56 22.54
CA SER A 330 3.91 -3.63 21.98
C SER A 330 4.25 -4.64 23.07
N ALA A 331 3.78 -5.89 22.91
CA ALA A 331 4.14 -6.99 23.80
C ALA A 331 5.48 -7.64 23.39
N ALA A 332 6.23 -8.17 24.37
CA ALA A 332 7.53 -8.81 24.13
C ALA A 332 7.46 -10.06 23.24
N ALA A 333 6.30 -10.72 23.22
CA ALA A 333 6.06 -11.94 22.46
C ALA A 333 5.39 -11.69 21.11
N GLU A 334 5.18 -10.43 20.70
CA GLU A 334 4.56 -10.13 19.40
C GLU A 334 5.46 -10.60 18.24
N PRO A 335 4.88 -11.12 17.14
CA PRO A 335 5.62 -11.40 15.92
C PRO A 335 6.31 -10.14 15.40
N GLU A 336 7.53 -10.26 14.88
CA GLU A 336 8.22 -9.12 14.29
C GLU A 336 7.44 -8.60 13.07
N THR A 337 6.88 -7.40 13.20
CA THR A 337 6.31 -6.65 12.09
C THR A 337 7.31 -5.59 11.62
N PRO A 338 7.32 -5.24 10.32
CA PRO A 338 8.18 -4.15 9.84
C PRO A 338 7.84 -2.81 10.50
N THR A 339 6.56 -2.58 10.77
CA THR A 339 6.01 -1.36 11.36
C THR A 339 5.04 -1.73 12.49
N VAL A 340 5.08 -0.98 13.58
CA VAL A 340 4.18 -1.18 14.71
C VAL A 340 2.85 -0.47 14.41
N PRO A 341 1.69 -1.15 14.55
CA PRO A 341 0.38 -0.56 14.35
C PRO A 341 0.11 0.63 15.28
N ILE A 342 -0.93 1.43 14.98
CA ILE A 342 -1.39 2.48 15.90
C ILE A 342 -2.33 1.95 16.98
N GLY A 343 -2.80 0.70 16.82
CA GLY A 343 -3.46 -0.03 17.88
C GLY A 343 -4.98 0.13 17.87
N ARG A 344 -5.55 0.21 19.07
CA ARG A 344 -6.99 0.30 19.31
C ARG A 344 -7.39 1.71 19.74
N PRO A 345 -8.65 2.09 19.61
CA PRO A 345 -9.14 3.35 20.15
C PRO A 345 -8.85 3.48 21.66
N MET A 346 -8.44 4.67 22.08
CA MET A 346 -8.35 5.03 23.50
C MET A 346 -9.75 5.25 24.08
N ARG A 347 -9.87 5.35 25.41
CA ARG A 347 -11.15 5.60 26.09
C ARG A 347 -11.90 6.79 25.47
N ASN A 348 -13.20 6.60 25.25
CA ASN A 348 -14.13 7.58 24.67
C ASN A 348 -13.78 8.03 23.24
N GLN A 349 -12.88 7.32 22.58
CA GLN A 349 -12.51 7.52 21.19
C GLN A 349 -12.98 6.32 20.35
N ARG A 350 -13.17 6.56 19.06
CA ARG A 350 -13.54 5.52 18.10
C ARG A 350 -12.69 5.67 16.85
N ILE A 351 -12.42 4.56 16.15
CA ILE A 351 -11.68 4.54 14.90
C ILE A 351 -12.52 3.82 13.85
N HIS A 352 -12.67 4.46 12.68
CA HIS A 352 -13.39 3.92 11.54
C HIS A 352 -12.49 3.98 10.31
N VAL A 353 -12.37 2.88 9.58
CA VAL A 353 -11.70 2.82 8.28
C VAL A 353 -12.78 2.75 7.22
N LEU A 354 -12.91 3.83 6.44
CA LEU A 354 -14.00 3.98 5.47
C LEU A 354 -13.46 4.03 4.03
N GLY A 355 -14.16 3.34 3.12
CA GLY A 355 -13.89 3.40 1.69
C GLY A 355 -14.41 4.69 1.04
N GLU A 356 -14.11 4.89 -0.24
CA GLU A 356 -14.49 6.11 -0.98
C GLU A 356 -16.00 6.38 -1.02
N ASN A 357 -16.82 5.33 -0.94
CA ASN A 357 -18.29 5.43 -0.90
C ASN A 357 -18.87 5.66 0.50
N GLY A 358 -18.00 5.90 1.49
CA GLY A 358 -18.31 6.02 2.91
C GLY A 358 -18.59 4.69 3.62
N GLY A 359 -18.59 3.56 2.91
CA GLY A 359 -18.82 2.24 3.50
C GLY A 359 -17.65 1.81 4.39
N VAL A 360 -17.96 1.05 5.44
CA VAL A 360 -16.96 0.50 6.35
C VAL A 360 -16.10 -0.53 5.61
N CYS A 361 -14.78 -0.42 5.72
CA CYS A 361 -13.84 -1.37 5.11
C CYS A 361 -13.77 -2.68 5.93
N PRO A 362 -13.83 -3.86 5.28
CA PRO A 362 -13.48 -5.12 5.90
C PRO A 362 -12.04 -5.14 6.41
N ALA A 363 -11.72 -6.11 7.28
CA ALA A 363 -10.36 -6.38 7.70
C ALA A 363 -9.43 -6.54 6.47
N TRP A 364 -8.20 -6.02 6.58
CA TRP A 364 -7.19 -5.90 5.53
C TRP A 364 -7.49 -4.95 4.37
N VAL A 365 -8.69 -4.40 4.26
CA VAL A 365 -9.04 -3.46 3.20
C VAL A 365 -8.63 -2.04 3.62
N THR A 366 -7.75 -1.44 2.82
CA THR A 366 -7.31 -0.07 3.03
C THR A 366 -8.46 0.91 2.79
N GLY A 367 -8.64 1.84 3.72
CA GLY A 367 -9.56 2.96 3.59
C GLY A 367 -9.03 4.20 4.32
N GLN A 368 -9.77 5.28 4.23
CA GLN A 368 -9.45 6.52 4.93
C GLN A 368 -9.80 6.38 6.42
N VAL A 369 -8.85 6.74 7.28
CA VAL A 369 -9.01 6.68 8.73
C VAL A 369 -9.80 7.89 9.21
N HIS A 370 -10.85 7.60 9.98
CA HIS A 370 -11.70 8.58 10.63
C HIS A 370 -11.72 8.29 12.13
N TYR A 371 -11.80 9.33 12.95
CA TYR A 371 -11.98 9.21 14.40
C TYR A 371 -13.40 9.64 14.78
N GLY A 372 -14.05 8.86 15.63
CA GLY A 372 -15.31 9.22 16.29
C GLY A 372 -15.09 9.48 17.78
N GLY A 373 -16.18 9.68 18.53
CA GLY A 373 -16.12 9.99 19.97
C GLY A 373 -15.65 11.41 20.24
N LEU A 374 -14.94 11.61 21.36
CA LEU A 374 -14.55 12.95 21.82
C LEU A 374 -13.78 13.73 20.77
N ALA A 375 -12.85 13.10 20.05
CA ALA A 375 -12.06 13.75 19.01
C ALA A 375 -12.91 14.42 17.92
N ALA A 376 -14.05 13.81 17.54
CA ALA A 376 -14.93 14.33 16.50
C ALA A 376 -15.79 15.50 16.98
N GLU A 377 -16.07 15.61 18.28
CA GLU A 377 -16.89 16.70 18.82
C GLU A 377 -16.23 18.08 18.71
N ALA A 378 -14.90 18.14 18.51
CA ALA A 378 -14.17 19.40 18.35
C ALA A 378 -14.25 19.95 16.92
N VAL A 379 -14.73 19.14 15.98
CA VAL A 379 -14.81 19.50 14.56
C VAL A 379 -16.04 20.34 14.30
N THR A 380 -15.86 21.46 13.61
CA THR A 380 -16.99 22.29 13.13
C THR A 380 -17.66 21.59 11.95
N ALA A 381 -18.96 21.30 12.07
CA ALA A 381 -19.75 20.61 11.04
C ALA A 381 -19.12 19.29 10.55
N PRO A 382 -18.92 18.31 11.45
CA PRO A 382 -18.26 17.05 11.10
C PRO A 382 -19.10 16.26 10.09
N PRO A 383 -18.46 15.51 9.17
CA PRO A 383 -19.16 14.44 8.45
C PRO A 383 -19.75 13.45 9.46
N THR A 384 -20.81 12.76 9.06
CA THR A 384 -21.47 11.75 9.90
C THR A 384 -21.18 10.35 9.38
N HIS A 385 -20.99 9.42 10.30
CA HIS A 385 -20.83 8.00 9.95
C HIS A 385 -22.13 7.50 9.32
N PRO A 386 -22.08 6.89 8.13
CA PRO A 386 -23.29 6.63 7.34
C PRO A 386 -24.22 5.57 7.96
N GLU A 387 -23.70 4.71 8.84
CA GLU A 387 -24.52 3.68 9.50
C GLU A 387 -24.97 4.08 10.92
N THR A 388 -24.15 4.83 11.66
CA THR A 388 -24.39 5.12 13.08
C THR A 388 -24.87 6.55 13.30
N GLY A 389 -24.68 7.44 12.33
CA GLY A 389 -25.00 8.86 12.42
C GLY A 389 -24.05 9.67 13.32
N GLU A 390 -23.01 9.04 13.90
CA GLU A 390 -22.09 9.73 14.81
C GLU A 390 -21.19 10.73 14.05
N PRO A 391 -20.77 11.84 14.70
CA PRO A 391 -19.83 12.76 14.09
C PRO A 391 -18.46 12.10 13.91
N LEU A 392 -17.80 12.42 12.80
CA LEU A 392 -16.47 11.92 12.48
C LEU A 392 -15.48 13.07 12.24
N LEU A 393 -14.25 12.88 12.71
CA LEU A 393 -13.07 13.61 12.29
C LEU A 393 -12.40 12.84 11.16
N ARG A 394 -12.42 13.40 9.95
CA ARG A 394 -11.71 12.86 8.78
C ARG A 394 -10.22 13.20 8.87
N THR A 395 -9.36 12.22 8.70
CA THR A 395 -7.90 12.43 8.69
C THR A 395 -7.32 12.33 7.28
N ALA A 396 -6.12 12.84 7.08
CA ALA A 396 -5.34 12.60 5.86
C ALA A 396 -4.73 11.17 5.80
N GLN A 397 -4.91 10.36 6.85
CA GLN A 397 -4.30 9.04 6.96
C GLN A 397 -5.17 7.96 6.31
N PHE A 398 -4.50 7.00 5.71
CA PHE A 398 -5.07 5.76 5.18
C PHE A 398 -4.53 4.59 6.00
N GLY A 399 -5.40 3.65 6.30
CA GLY A 399 -5.10 2.53 7.17
C GLY A 399 -6.03 1.36 6.89
N ARG A 400 -5.81 0.27 7.63
CA ARG A 400 -6.68 -0.91 7.57
C ARG A 400 -6.79 -1.54 8.95
N VAL A 401 -7.93 -2.19 9.19
CA VAL A 401 -8.17 -2.95 10.40
C VAL A 401 -7.62 -4.36 10.20
N LEU A 402 -6.86 -4.86 11.17
CA LEU A 402 -6.34 -6.22 11.22
C LEU A 402 -7.38 -7.17 11.84
N PRO A 403 -7.30 -8.50 11.62
CA PRO A 403 -8.27 -9.47 12.13
C PRO A 403 -8.48 -9.42 13.66
N GLU A 404 -7.50 -8.92 14.39
CA GLU A 404 -7.54 -8.78 15.84
C GLU A 404 -8.27 -7.51 16.29
N GLY A 405 -8.64 -6.61 15.37
CA GLY A 405 -9.25 -5.31 15.67
C GLY A 405 -8.21 -4.25 16.05
N VAL A 406 -6.98 -4.42 15.55
CA VAL A 406 -5.89 -3.44 15.64
C VAL A 406 -5.83 -2.66 14.32
N VAL A 407 -5.55 -1.36 14.37
CA VAL A 407 -5.44 -0.52 13.18
C VAL A 407 -3.97 -0.26 12.86
N GLU A 408 -3.59 -0.47 11.60
CA GLU A 408 -2.30 -0.02 11.08
C GLU A 408 -2.48 1.11 10.06
N ILE A 409 -1.52 2.03 10.04
CA ILE A 409 -1.46 3.14 9.08
C ILE A 409 -0.63 2.71 7.89
N VAL A 410 -1.23 2.74 6.70
CA VAL A 410 -0.56 2.49 5.43
C VAL A 410 0.17 3.75 4.99
N GLY A 411 -0.45 4.92 5.06
CA GLY A 411 0.20 6.18 4.67
C GLY A 411 -0.72 7.38 4.85
N ASP A 412 -0.36 8.49 4.24
CA ASP A 412 -1.22 9.67 4.11
C ASP A 412 -1.38 10.07 2.63
N GLU A 413 -2.10 11.15 2.36
CA GLU A 413 -2.29 11.70 1.01
C GLU A 413 -0.97 12.10 0.34
N SER A 414 0.03 12.59 1.09
CA SER A 414 1.34 12.98 0.53
C SER A 414 2.17 11.79 0.07
N ALA A 415 1.91 10.62 0.68
CA ALA A 415 2.52 9.35 0.33
C ALA A 415 1.77 8.60 -0.79
N GLN A 416 0.85 9.25 -1.51
CA GLN A 416 0.15 8.66 -2.66
C GLN A 416 0.85 9.03 -3.98
N LEU A 417 1.00 8.03 -4.84
CA LEU A 417 1.48 8.15 -6.20
C LEU A 417 0.35 7.75 -7.15
N THR A 418 0.10 8.58 -8.16
CA THR A 418 -0.94 8.30 -9.16
C THR A 418 -0.34 7.51 -10.32
N VAL A 419 -0.73 6.25 -10.45
CA VAL A 419 -0.30 5.34 -11.52
C VAL A 419 -1.52 4.93 -12.32
N HIS A 420 -1.55 5.25 -13.62
CA HIS A 420 -2.67 4.91 -14.52
C HIS A 420 -4.05 5.29 -13.94
N GLY A 421 -4.14 6.46 -13.28
CA GLY A 421 -5.37 6.95 -12.66
C GLY A 421 -5.75 6.29 -11.33
N ARG A 422 -4.90 5.41 -10.78
CA ARG A 422 -5.06 4.80 -9.45
C ARG A 422 -4.08 5.40 -8.46
N ARG A 423 -4.54 5.68 -7.24
CA ARG A 423 -3.69 6.15 -6.14
C ARG A 423 -3.11 4.97 -5.38
N LEU A 424 -1.79 4.82 -5.45
CA LEU A 424 -1.03 3.80 -4.73
C LEU A 424 -0.20 4.46 -3.63
N HIS A 425 -0.01 3.80 -2.49
CA HIS A 425 0.81 4.34 -1.41
C HIS A 425 2.27 3.89 -1.55
N VAL A 426 3.22 4.84 -1.51
CA VAL A 426 4.67 4.55 -1.58
C VAL A 426 5.22 3.86 -0.33
N HIS A 427 4.37 3.66 0.67
CA HIS A 427 4.76 3.09 1.94
C HIS A 427 5.33 1.67 1.83
N ASP A 428 4.74 0.81 1.00
CA ASP A 428 5.24 -0.55 0.83
C ASP A 428 6.68 -0.53 0.26
N ALA A 429 7.02 0.45 -0.57
CA ALA A 429 8.38 0.69 -1.04
C ALA A 429 9.32 1.20 0.05
N GLU A 430 8.86 2.11 0.90
CA GLU A 430 9.63 2.60 2.06
C GLU A 430 9.95 1.46 3.04
N VAL A 431 8.96 0.62 3.38
CA VAL A 431 9.14 -0.54 4.27
C VAL A 431 10.09 -1.55 3.66
N ALA A 432 9.90 -1.89 2.38
CA ALA A 432 10.74 -2.85 1.69
C ALA A 432 12.20 -2.35 1.60
N LEU A 433 12.40 -1.05 1.38
CA LEU A 433 13.72 -0.41 1.36
C LEU A 433 14.37 -0.42 2.75
N ALA A 434 13.63 -0.05 3.80
CA ALA A 434 14.12 -0.12 5.19
C ALA A 434 14.49 -1.55 5.61
N GLY A 435 13.82 -2.55 5.03
CA GLY A 435 14.08 -3.97 5.26
C GLY A 435 15.22 -4.58 4.43
N LEU A 436 15.95 -3.81 3.63
CA LEU A 436 17.11 -4.31 2.88
C LEU A 436 18.36 -4.46 3.78
N PRO A 437 19.23 -5.47 3.51
CA PRO A 437 20.51 -5.59 4.19
C PRO A 437 21.36 -4.32 4.05
N GLY A 438 21.98 -3.88 5.15
CA GLY A 438 22.83 -2.69 5.16
C GLY A 438 22.07 -1.35 5.28
N VAL A 439 20.74 -1.34 5.17
CA VAL A 439 19.93 -0.12 5.40
C VAL A 439 19.60 0.00 6.89
N HIS A 440 19.78 1.21 7.42
CA HIS A 440 19.45 1.59 8.79
C HIS A 440 18.08 2.27 8.86
N ALA A 441 17.83 3.25 7.98
CA ALA A 441 16.56 3.95 7.87
C ALA A 441 16.26 4.27 6.40
N ALA A 442 14.98 4.39 6.05
CA ALA A 442 14.55 4.75 4.71
C ALA A 442 13.36 5.70 4.72
N ALA A 443 13.27 6.55 3.70
CA ALA A 443 12.10 7.37 3.41
C ALA A 443 11.85 7.35 1.90
N VAL A 444 10.59 7.28 1.47
CA VAL A 444 10.23 7.43 0.05
C VAL A 444 9.32 8.63 -0.11
N VAL A 445 9.69 9.57 -0.97
CA VAL A 445 8.94 10.79 -1.22
C VAL A 445 8.53 10.88 -2.69
N THR A 446 7.37 11.46 -2.94
CA THR A 446 6.87 11.72 -4.30
C THR A 446 7.57 12.94 -4.90
N THR A 447 7.81 12.93 -6.21
CA THR A 447 8.39 14.07 -6.93
C THR A 447 7.32 15.00 -7.48
N ALA A 448 7.71 16.21 -7.90
CA ALA A 448 6.81 17.16 -8.56
C ALA A 448 6.21 16.50 -9.83
N GLY A 449 4.89 16.26 -9.83
CA GLY A 449 4.17 15.55 -10.90
C GLY A 449 3.39 14.30 -10.48
N GLU A 450 3.39 13.93 -9.18
CA GLU A 450 2.59 12.86 -8.54
C GLU A 450 2.71 11.43 -9.13
N SER A 451 3.55 11.23 -10.15
CA SER A 451 3.67 9.96 -10.88
C SER A 451 5.02 9.26 -10.69
N ALA A 452 5.93 9.87 -9.93
CA ALA A 452 7.26 9.32 -9.64
C ALA A 452 7.65 9.55 -8.18
N SER A 453 8.65 8.81 -7.71
CA SER A 453 9.16 8.90 -6.33
C SER A 453 10.67 8.72 -6.26
N ILE A 454 11.26 9.21 -5.18
CA ILE A 454 12.67 9.07 -4.83
C ILE A 454 12.79 8.36 -3.49
N GLY A 455 13.65 7.35 -3.43
CA GLY A 455 14.04 6.71 -2.19
C GLY A 455 15.23 7.42 -1.55
N PHE A 456 15.18 7.60 -0.24
CA PHE A 456 16.31 8.04 0.58
C PHE A 456 16.65 6.94 1.56
N ALA A 457 17.92 6.58 1.65
CA ALA A 457 18.41 5.54 2.55
C ALA A 457 19.55 6.06 3.42
N ARG A 458 19.51 5.74 4.70
CA ARG A 458 20.64 5.85 5.61
C ARG A 458 21.23 4.46 5.81
N LEU A 459 22.54 4.31 5.61
CA LEU A 459 23.22 3.03 5.74
C LEU A 459 23.58 2.72 7.20
N ARG A 460 23.72 1.43 7.51
CA ARG A 460 24.31 0.97 8.77
C ARG A 460 25.82 1.22 8.76
N PRO A 461 26.46 1.43 9.92
CA PRO A 461 27.91 1.51 10.00
C PRO A 461 28.58 0.30 9.35
N GLY A 462 29.55 0.55 8.47
CA GLY A 462 30.30 -0.51 7.76
C GLY A 462 29.58 -1.12 6.55
N ALA A 463 28.37 -0.70 6.21
CA ALA A 463 27.73 -1.10 4.96
C ALA A 463 28.26 -0.26 3.79
N ASP A 464 28.67 -0.93 2.71
CA ASP A 464 29.10 -0.31 1.46
C ASP A 464 28.19 -0.80 0.33
N VAL A 465 27.11 -0.05 0.09
CA VAL A 465 26.13 -0.35 -0.96
C VAL A 465 25.68 0.95 -1.59
N ALA A 466 25.74 1.04 -2.92
CA ALA A 466 25.30 2.22 -3.65
C ALA A 466 23.78 2.19 -3.91
N GLY A 467 23.20 3.39 -4.14
CA GLY A 467 21.77 3.56 -4.46
C GLY A 467 21.24 2.63 -5.56
N PRO A 468 21.94 2.47 -6.71
CA PRO A 468 21.53 1.51 -7.74
C PRO A 468 21.46 0.06 -7.26
N GLY A 469 22.39 -0.36 -6.39
CA GLY A 469 22.39 -1.70 -5.81
C GLY A 469 21.24 -1.94 -4.83
N LEU A 470 20.81 -0.90 -4.11
CA LEU A 470 19.57 -0.96 -3.30
C LEU A 470 18.33 -1.00 -4.17
N LEU A 471 18.32 -0.25 -5.28
CA LEU A 471 17.19 -0.18 -6.20
C LEU A 471 16.93 -1.54 -6.88
N ASP A 472 17.99 -2.23 -7.30
CA ASP A 472 17.91 -3.58 -7.87
C ASP A 472 17.43 -4.63 -6.87
N GLN A 473 17.80 -4.49 -5.58
CA GLN A 473 17.27 -5.33 -4.52
C GLN A 473 15.79 -5.05 -4.26
N LEU A 474 15.41 -3.77 -4.25
CA LEU A 474 14.04 -3.33 -4.04
C LEU A 474 13.11 -3.81 -5.16
N ARG A 475 13.58 -3.79 -6.42
CA ARG A 475 12.85 -4.27 -7.61
C ARG A 475 12.34 -5.72 -7.51
N ARG A 476 12.97 -6.55 -6.67
CA ARG A 476 12.53 -7.94 -6.40
C ARG A 476 11.47 -8.07 -5.32
N LYS A 477 11.19 -7.00 -4.56
CA LYS A 477 10.30 -7.00 -3.38
C LYS A 477 9.04 -6.17 -3.55
N VAL A 478 9.02 -5.22 -4.49
CA VAL A 478 7.89 -4.29 -4.68
C VAL A 478 7.45 -4.22 -6.13
N SER A 479 6.18 -3.84 -6.34
CA SER A 479 5.63 -3.60 -7.67
C SER A 479 6.46 -2.56 -8.42
N PRO A 480 6.68 -2.71 -9.74
CA PRO A 480 7.33 -1.69 -10.56
C PRO A 480 6.68 -0.29 -10.43
N TYR A 481 5.37 -0.24 -10.17
CA TYR A 481 4.60 0.98 -9.98
C TYR A 481 4.91 1.74 -8.68
N LEU A 482 5.51 1.07 -7.71
CA LEU A 482 5.94 1.66 -6.44
C LEU A 482 7.46 1.82 -6.35
N LEU A 483 8.19 1.41 -7.40
CA LEU A 483 9.64 1.46 -7.41
C LEU A 483 10.10 2.93 -7.58
N PRO A 484 10.93 3.47 -6.68
CA PRO A 484 11.47 4.82 -6.85
C PRO A 484 12.37 4.91 -8.08
N GLY A 485 12.39 6.05 -8.76
CA GLY A 485 13.25 6.25 -9.94
C GLY A 485 14.74 6.22 -9.59
N ARG A 486 15.10 6.59 -8.37
CA ARG A 486 16.46 6.48 -7.83
C ARG A 486 16.44 6.36 -6.30
N ILE A 487 17.56 5.89 -5.75
CA ILE A 487 17.81 5.88 -4.30
C ILE A 487 19.03 6.74 -3.98
N ALA A 488 18.84 7.78 -3.18
CA ALA A 488 19.90 8.63 -2.64
C ALA A 488 20.33 8.14 -1.26
N ILE A 489 21.63 8.14 -1.00
CA ILE A 489 22.18 7.77 0.31
C ILE A 489 22.51 9.04 1.07
N LEU A 490 22.02 9.14 2.31
CA LEU A 490 22.23 10.27 3.20
C LEU A 490 22.86 9.81 4.52
N ASP A 491 23.76 10.63 5.05
CA ASP A 491 24.35 10.40 6.38
C ASP A 491 23.33 10.59 7.51
N ALA A 492 22.43 11.56 7.34
CA ALA A 492 21.35 11.88 8.26
C ALA A 492 20.13 12.42 7.51
N PHE A 493 18.93 12.15 8.03
CA PHE A 493 17.71 12.76 7.52
C PHE A 493 17.50 14.15 8.15
N PRO A 494 17.04 15.15 7.36
CA PRO A 494 16.64 16.43 7.92
C PRO A 494 15.44 16.21 8.85
N LEU A 495 15.45 16.90 9.99
CA LEU A 495 14.39 16.79 10.99
C LEU A 495 13.63 18.11 11.10
N THR A 496 12.32 18.03 11.31
CA THR A 496 11.47 19.16 11.68
C THR A 496 11.84 19.67 13.09
N PRO A 497 11.41 20.89 13.48
CA PRO A 497 11.62 21.40 14.84
C PRO A 497 11.06 20.50 15.94
N ASP A 498 10.02 19.71 15.63
CA ASP A 498 9.42 18.74 16.54
C ASP A 498 10.08 17.34 16.48
N GLY A 499 11.17 17.17 15.70
CA GLY A 499 11.96 15.94 15.69
C GLY A 499 11.39 14.83 14.82
N ARG A 500 10.58 15.15 13.80
CA ARG A 500 10.12 14.22 12.76
C ARG A 500 11.02 14.30 11.53
N VAL A 501 11.04 13.28 10.67
CA VAL A 501 11.68 13.37 9.35
C VAL A 501 11.00 14.46 8.49
N ASP A 502 11.77 15.45 8.06
CA ASP A 502 11.29 16.53 7.19
C ASP A 502 11.25 16.06 5.73
N ARG A 503 10.11 15.49 5.35
CA ARG A 503 9.85 14.99 4.00
C ARG A 503 9.85 16.10 2.95
N THR A 504 9.49 17.33 3.32
CA THR A 504 9.53 18.49 2.42
C THR A 504 10.97 18.87 2.12
N ALA A 505 11.83 18.89 3.15
CA ALA A 505 13.26 19.09 2.96
C ALA A 505 13.89 17.96 2.13
N LEU A 506 13.52 16.70 2.37
CA LEU A 506 13.96 15.57 1.55
C LEU A 506 13.55 15.71 0.08
N ALA A 507 12.29 16.06 -0.19
CA ALA A 507 11.82 16.31 -1.56
C ALA A 507 12.57 17.46 -2.24
N ALA A 508 12.94 18.50 -1.49
CA ALA A 508 13.73 19.63 -2.00
C ALA A 508 15.21 19.28 -2.29
N LEU A 509 15.73 18.14 -1.79
CA LEU A 509 17.05 17.62 -2.18
C LEU A 509 17.05 17.08 -3.61
N ASP A 510 15.88 16.92 -4.22
CA ASP A 510 15.75 16.64 -5.64
C ASP A 510 16.07 17.89 -6.48
N ARG A 511 17.36 18.10 -6.75
CA ARG A 511 17.81 19.08 -7.74
C ARG A 511 18.05 18.40 -9.08
N PRO A 512 17.44 18.89 -10.18
CA PRO A 512 17.92 18.58 -11.51
C PRO A 512 19.37 19.05 -11.63
N ALA A 513 20.25 18.20 -12.14
CA ALA A 513 21.58 18.66 -12.54
C ALA A 513 21.42 19.73 -13.65
N PRO A 514 22.14 20.87 -13.58
CA PRO A 514 22.13 21.79 -14.71
C PRO A 514 22.72 21.09 -15.94
N PRO A 515 22.15 21.30 -17.14
CA PRO A 515 22.72 20.74 -18.37
C PRO A 515 24.18 21.20 -18.50
N PRO A 516 25.13 20.30 -18.79
CA PRO A 516 26.49 20.70 -19.11
C PRO A 516 26.50 21.59 -20.37
N PRO A 517 27.45 22.52 -20.52
CA PRO A 517 27.52 23.40 -21.67
C PRO A 517 27.73 22.57 -22.95
N ALA A 518 26.84 22.78 -23.93
CA ALA A 518 26.88 22.10 -25.22
C ALA A 518 28.24 22.28 -25.90
N ALA A 519 29.00 21.20 -25.99
CA ALA A 519 30.21 21.16 -26.81
C ALA A 519 29.80 21.09 -28.27
N ALA A 520 30.03 22.18 -29.01
CA ALA A 520 29.90 22.21 -30.46
C ALA A 520 30.96 21.30 -31.10
N SER A 521 30.54 20.38 -31.98
CA SER A 521 31.39 19.63 -32.90
C SER A 521 30.54 18.91 -33.98
N PRO A 522 31.11 18.55 -35.14
CA PRO A 522 30.79 19.18 -36.43
C PRO A 522 29.99 18.29 -37.39
N ALA A 523 29.49 18.92 -38.46
CA ALA A 523 28.73 18.32 -39.55
C ALA A 523 29.40 17.11 -40.24
N ALA A 524 28.63 16.04 -40.52
CA ALA A 524 28.17 15.65 -41.88
C ALA A 524 27.69 14.19 -41.97
N GLY A 525 26.46 13.96 -42.45
CA GLY A 525 26.05 12.70 -43.10
C GLY A 525 24.54 12.46 -43.10
N ALA A 526 23.92 12.25 -44.26
CA ALA A 526 22.46 12.18 -44.47
C ALA A 526 21.70 11.01 -43.76
N GLY A 527 22.37 10.25 -42.88
CA GLY A 527 21.75 9.31 -41.93
C GLY A 527 21.96 9.68 -40.45
N GLU A 528 22.93 10.56 -40.15
CA GLU A 528 23.15 11.13 -38.80
C GLU A 528 22.20 12.31 -38.51
N ASP A 529 21.65 12.95 -39.56
CA ASP A 529 20.72 14.09 -39.42
C ASP A 529 19.40 13.70 -38.74
N LEU A 530 18.86 12.50 -38.96
CA LEU A 530 17.58 12.08 -38.39
C LEU A 530 17.69 11.70 -36.90
N LEU A 531 18.78 11.02 -36.52
CA LEU A 531 19.03 10.66 -35.13
C LEU A 531 19.34 11.88 -34.28
N ALA A 532 20.16 12.81 -34.78
CA ALA A 532 20.43 14.07 -34.08
C ALA A 532 19.15 14.90 -33.92
N ALA A 533 18.30 14.97 -34.96
CA ALA A 533 17.05 15.71 -34.90
C ALA A 533 16.03 15.07 -33.93
N ALA A 534 15.85 13.76 -33.96
CA ALA A 534 14.95 13.06 -33.04
C ALA A 534 15.44 13.11 -31.59
N THR A 535 16.75 13.05 -31.37
CA THR A 535 17.35 13.22 -30.03
C THR A 535 17.10 14.64 -29.51
N ALA A 536 17.25 15.67 -30.34
CA ALA A 536 16.96 17.06 -29.97
C ALA A 536 15.47 17.27 -29.63
N ILE A 537 14.56 16.63 -30.36
CA ILE A 537 13.13 16.66 -30.06
C ILE A 537 12.84 15.93 -28.74
N ALA A 538 13.43 14.76 -28.50
CA ALA A 538 13.29 14.02 -27.26
C ALA A 538 13.80 14.81 -26.04
N CYS A 539 14.98 15.44 -26.14
CA CYS A 539 15.50 16.32 -25.10
C CYS A 539 14.56 17.49 -24.81
N ARG A 540 13.96 18.09 -25.84
CA ARG A 540 13.00 19.20 -25.69
C ARG A 540 11.66 18.76 -25.09
N VAL A 541 11.15 17.59 -25.47
CA VAL A 541 9.87 17.06 -24.96
C VAL A 541 10.00 16.62 -23.50
N LEU A 542 11.15 16.04 -23.13
CA LEU A 542 11.42 15.52 -21.78
C LEU A 542 12.14 16.52 -20.86
N GLY A 543 12.60 17.66 -21.39
CA GLY A 543 13.27 18.70 -20.61
C GLY A 543 14.65 18.30 -20.08
N VAL A 544 15.35 17.38 -20.75
CA VAL A 544 16.67 16.87 -20.37
C VAL A 544 17.78 17.41 -21.28
N ALA A 545 19.02 17.37 -20.78
CA ALA A 545 20.18 17.97 -21.47
C ALA A 545 20.65 17.17 -22.69
N ASP A 546 20.70 15.85 -22.54
CA ASP A 546 21.22 14.90 -23.53
C ASP A 546 20.55 13.54 -23.32
N ILE A 547 20.41 12.77 -24.39
CA ILE A 547 19.80 11.44 -24.41
C ILE A 547 20.62 10.57 -25.34
N GLU A 548 21.19 9.47 -24.82
CA GLU A 548 21.82 8.48 -25.70
C GLU A 548 20.73 7.73 -26.50
N PRO A 549 20.98 7.36 -27.77
CA PRO A 549 19.95 6.81 -28.65
C PRO A 549 19.22 5.59 -28.08
N ASP A 550 19.93 4.71 -27.39
CA ASP A 550 19.44 3.46 -26.79
C ASP A 550 18.98 3.61 -25.33
N MET A 551 19.09 4.82 -24.76
CA MET A 551 18.68 5.09 -23.38
C MET A 551 17.17 4.91 -23.23
N ASN A 552 16.77 4.24 -22.16
CA ASN A 552 15.36 4.09 -21.84
C ASN A 552 14.78 5.41 -21.32
N LEU A 553 13.94 6.05 -22.13
CA LEU A 553 13.28 7.33 -21.86
C LEU A 553 12.41 7.28 -20.60
N VAL A 554 11.88 6.11 -20.22
CA VAL A 554 11.12 5.96 -18.96
C VAL A 554 12.04 6.09 -17.74
N ASP A 555 13.29 5.65 -17.85
CA ASP A 555 14.29 5.83 -16.76
C ASP A 555 14.67 7.32 -16.60
N LEU A 556 14.42 8.14 -17.63
CA LEU A 556 14.54 9.60 -17.60
C LEU A 556 13.26 10.32 -17.16
N GLY A 557 12.23 9.58 -16.76
CA GLY A 557 10.96 10.11 -16.28
C GLY A 557 9.87 10.26 -17.34
N ALA A 558 10.07 9.75 -18.57
CA ALA A 558 9.03 9.78 -19.60
C ALA A 558 7.83 8.91 -19.22
N THR A 559 6.67 9.55 -19.10
CA THR A 559 5.36 8.89 -18.98
C THR A 559 4.86 8.41 -20.34
N SER A 560 3.85 7.52 -20.36
CA SER A 560 3.21 7.10 -21.62
C SER A 560 2.64 8.28 -22.40
N VAL A 561 2.18 9.34 -21.72
CA VAL A 561 1.70 10.58 -22.38
C VAL A 561 2.84 11.34 -23.02
N GLU A 562 3.99 11.42 -22.38
CA GLU A 562 5.19 12.06 -22.95
C GLU A 562 5.78 11.25 -24.09
N LEU A 563 5.72 9.92 -24.06
CA LEU A 563 6.13 9.05 -25.17
C LEU A 563 5.19 9.19 -26.38
N VAL A 564 3.86 9.24 -26.15
CA VAL A 564 2.89 9.51 -27.22
C VAL A 564 3.08 10.92 -27.79
N ARG A 565 3.27 11.92 -26.93
CA ARG A 565 3.54 13.31 -27.35
C ARG A 565 4.85 13.42 -28.12
N LEU A 566 5.89 12.71 -27.69
CA LEU A 566 7.17 12.64 -28.38
C LEU A 566 6.99 12.02 -29.77
N ALA A 567 6.24 10.93 -29.89
CA ALA A 567 5.90 10.32 -31.17
C ALA A 567 5.19 11.32 -32.10
N THR A 568 4.16 12.02 -31.62
CA THR A 568 3.42 13.02 -32.42
C THR A 568 4.30 14.19 -32.84
N VAL A 569 5.14 14.73 -31.95
CA VAL A 569 6.02 15.86 -32.29
C VAL A 569 7.10 15.45 -33.30
N VAL A 570 7.61 14.21 -33.21
CA VAL A 570 8.55 13.70 -34.21
C VAL A 570 7.84 13.43 -35.56
N GLU A 571 6.62 12.89 -35.55
CA GLU A 571 5.80 12.75 -36.76
C GLU A 571 5.57 14.08 -37.47
N ASP A 572 5.21 15.12 -36.71
CA ASP A 572 4.93 16.45 -37.24
C ASP A 572 6.18 17.19 -37.72
N GLU A 573 7.28 17.16 -36.95
CA GLU A 573 8.48 17.96 -37.24
C GLU A 573 9.46 17.26 -38.19
N LEU A 574 9.53 15.93 -38.17
CA LEU A 574 10.45 15.14 -39.00
C LEU A 574 9.74 14.41 -40.16
N GLY A 575 8.41 14.38 -40.18
CA GLY A 575 7.64 13.77 -41.26
C GLY A 575 7.79 12.25 -41.35
N ILE A 576 8.18 11.59 -40.25
CA ILE A 576 8.41 10.15 -40.16
C ILE A 576 7.32 9.49 -39.33
N GLY A 577 6.74 8.37 -39.78
CA GLY A 577 5.72 7.65 -39.00
C GLY A 577 6.33 6.91 -37.81
N VAL A 578 5.77 7.07 -36.61
CA VAL A 578 6.30 6.47 -35.38
C VAL A 578 5.39 5.34 -34.91
N ALA A 579 5.97 4.15 -34.70
CA ALA A 579 5.25 3.02 -34.11
C ALA A 579 5.09 3.25 -32.59
N VAL A 580 4.03 3.98 -32.20
CA VAL A 580 3.75 4.35 -30.80
C VAL A 580 3.73 3.13 -29.87
N GLU A 581 3.18 2.00 -30.32
CA GLU A 581 3.19 0.74 -29.57
C GLU A 581 4.61 0.23 -29.27
N GLU A 582 5.52 0.39 -30.22
CA GLU A 582 6.92 -0.04 -30.11
C GLU A 582 7.72 0.91 -29.23
N LEU A 583 7.47 2.22 -29.34
CA LEU A 583 8.03 3.25 -28.45
C LEU A 583 7.55 3.08 -27.00
N LEU A 584 6.29 2.69 -26.78
CA LEU A 584 5.78 2.40 -25.44
C LEU A 584 6.37 1.10 -24.85
N ARG A 585 6.72 0.13 -25.71
CA ARG A 585 7.33 -1.14 -25.32
C ARG A 585 8.84 -1.05 -25.08
N PHE A 586 9.52 -0.23 -25.88
CA PHE A 586 10.96 0.02 -25.85
C PHE A 586 11.22 1.52 -25.98
N PRO A 587 11.17 2.27 -24.86
CA PRO A 587 11.17 3.73 -24.88
C PRO A 587 12.57 4.26 -25.17
N SER A 588 12.98 4.38 -26.43
CA SER A 588 14.30 4.93 -26.78
C SER A 588 14.22 5.73 -28.07
N VAL A 589 15.12 6.69 -28.25
CA VAL A 589 15.19 7.50 -29.49
C VAL A 589 15.56 6.60 -30.68
N ALA A 590 16.38 5.58 -30.47
CA ALA A 590 16.77 4.59 -31.48
C ALA A 590 15.57 3.77 -31.97
N VAL A 591 14.63 3.41 -31.09
CA VAL A 591 13.38 2.73 -31.47
C VAL A 591 12.46 3.70 -32.22
N LEU A 592 12.43 4.97 -31.80
CA LEU A 592 11.59 6.00 -32.40
C LEU A 592 11.89 6.23 -33.89
N ILE A 593 13.17 6.22 -34.27
CA ILE A 593 13.62 6.43 -35.67
C ILE A 593 14.11 5.17 -36.37
N GLY A 594 14.17 4.05 -35.65
CA GLY A 594 14.70 2.77 -36.13
C GLY A 594 14.16 2.32 -37.49
N PRO A 595 12.85 2.48 -37.77
CA PRO A 595 12.27 2.15 -39.08
C PRO A 595 12.79 3.02 -40.25
N HIS A 596 13.39 4.18 -39.97
CA HIS A 596 13.75 5.21 -40.97
C HIS A 596 15.26 5.36 -41.20
N LEU A 597 16.10 4.62 -40.45
CA LEU A 597 17.57 4.65 -40.56
C LEU A 597 18.18 3.57 -41.49
N ALA A 598 17.38 2.73 -42.17
CA ALA A 598 17.90 1.69 -43.07
C ALA A 598 17.10 1.53 -44.38
N THR A 599 17.80 1.70 -45.51
CA THR A 599 17.41 1.08 -46.79
C THR A 599 17.59 -0.44 -46.70
N VAL A 600 16.49 -1.16 -46.93
CA VAL A 600 16.36 -2.63 -47.09
C VAL A 600 16.63 -3.46 -45.83
N ALA A 601 15.64 -3.50 -44.93
CA ALA A 601 15.01 -4.75 -44.48
C ALA A 601 13.78 -4.38 -43.64
N ASP A 602 12.61 -4.90 -44.02
CA ASP A 602 11.40 -4.93 -43.19
C ASP A 602 11.73 -5.55 -41.82
N PRO A 603 11.31 -4.95 -40.71
CA PRO A 603 10.58 -5.76 -39.77
C PRO A 603 9.42 -4.98 -39.16
N ARG A 604 8.21 -5.27 -39.65
CA ARG A 604 7.06 -5.55 -38.76
C ARG A 604 7.56 -6.26 -37.50
N PRO A 605 7.01 -5.96 -36.31
CA PRO A 605 7.49 -6.49 -35.05
C PRO A 605 7.70 -8.00 -35.18
N SER A 606 8.97 -8.42 -35.17
CA SER A 606 9.27 -9.84 -35.00
C SER A 606 8.59 -10.22 -33.70
N GLY A 607 7.76 -11.26 -33.75
CA GLY A 607 7.12 -11.83 -32.58
C GLY A 607 8.17 -12.36 -31.58
N PRO A 608 7.94 -13.49 -30.89
CA PRO A 608 9.05 -14.11 -30.18
C PRO A 608 10.23 -14.26 -31.14
N PRO A 609 11.50 -14.22 -30.67
CA PRO A 609 12.67 -14.27 -31.56
C PRO A 609 12.41 -15.34 -32.61
N ALA A 610 12.59 -15.01 -33.88
CA ALA A 610 12.49 -15.98 -34.96
C ALA A 610 13.61 -17.00 -34.75
N GLY A 611 13.39 -17.94 -33.82
CA GLY A 611 13.97 -19.25 -33.95
C GLY A 611 13.46 -19.77 -35.28
N ASP A 612 14.37 -20.31 -36.08
CA ASP A 612 14.01 -20.90 -37.37
C ASP A 612 12.74 -21.72 -37.18
N LEU A 613 11.68 -21.30 -37.87
CA LEU A 613 10.44 -22.05 -37.90
C LEU A 613 10.83 -23.42 -38.43
N LEU A 614 10.78 -24.45 -37.57
CA LEU A 614 11.01 -25.80 -38.01
C LEU A 614 9.86 -26.11 -38.97
N LEU A 615 10.12 -26.10 -40.28
CA LEU A 615 9.11 -26.38 -41.30
C LEU A 615 9.08 -27.89 -41.61
N GLY A 616 10.21 -28.58 -41.42
CA GLY A 616 10.34 -30.02 -41.64
C GLY A 616 9.70 -30.86 -40.53
N LEU A 617 8.93 -31.88 -40.93
CA LEU A 617 8.33 -32.86 -40.01
C LEU A 617 9.37 -33.56 -39.11
N ALA A 618 10.51 -33.97 -39.70
CA ALA A 618 11.58 -34.66 -38.99
C ALA A 618 12.29 -33.73 -37.99
N GLU A 619 12.53 -32.48 -38.36
CA GLU A 619 13.15 -31.46 -37.51
C GLU A 619 12.25 -31.11 -36.32
N ARG A 620 10.94 -30.94 -36.57
CA ARG A 620 9.94 -30.75 -35.50
C ARG A 620 9.91 -31.92 -34.52
N GLN A 621 10.03 -33.15 -35.01
CA GLN A 621 10.04 -34.34 -34.16
C GLN A 621 11.34 -34.43 -33.34
N ALA A 622 12.49 -34.24 -33.99
CA ALA A 622 13.79 -34.22 -33.32
C ALA A 622 13.87 -33.14 -32.23
N PHE A 623 13.32 -31.95 -32.50
CA PHE A 623 13.23 -30.87 -31.51
C PHE A 623 12.39 -31.27 -30.30
N LYS A 624 11.22 -31.89 -30.50
CA LYS A 624 10.35 -32.37 -29.41
C LYS A 624 11.02 -33.45 -28.56
N ASP A 625 11.71 -34.39 -29.21
CA ASP A 625 12.40 -35.48 -28.54
C ASP A 625 13.60 -34.98 -27.71
N ALA A 626 14.31 -33.96 -28.22
CA ALA A 626 15.44 -33.33 -27.53
C ALA A 626 15.03 -32.41 -26.37
N HIS A 627 13.81 -31.86 -26.38
CA HIS A 627 13.33 -30.86 -25.41
C HIS A 627 12.06 -31.28 -24.66
N ALA A 628 11.90 -32.58 -24.37
CA ALA A 628 10.76 -33.06 -23.59
C ALA A 628 10.78 -32.48 -22.16
N GLY A 629 9.78 -31.65 -21.81
CA GLY A 629 9.71 -31.00 -20.49
C GLY A 629 10.66 -29.81 -20.37
N ILE A 630 10.46 -28.80 -21.23
CA ILE A 630 11.33 -27.64 -21.47
C ILE A 630 11.72 -26.86 -20.19
N ARG A 631 10.93 -26.93 -19.12
CA ARG A 631 11.21 -26.22 -17.86
C ARG A 631 12.12 -27.04 -16.93
N ALA A 632 13.42 -26.98 -17.17
CA ALA A 632 14.44 -27.63 -16.35
C ALA A 632 15.16 -26.67 -15.38
N GLU A 633 14.85 -25.37 -15.43
CA GLU A 633 15.54 -24.31 -14.68
C GLU A 633 15.47 -24.48 -13.15
N TYR A 634 14.51 -25.27 -12.66
CA TYR A 634 14.34 -25.58 -11.24
C TYR A 634 14.57 -27.06 -10.90
N ALA A 635 15.04 -27.88 -11.86
CA ALA A 635 15.22 -29.31 -11.65
C ALA A 635 16.21 -29.64 -10.51
N GLY A 636 17.13 -28.71 -10.19
CA GLY A 636 18.06 -28.81 -9.06
C GLY A 636 17.67 -28.00 -7.82
N THR A 637 16.55 -27.26 -7.86
CA THR A 637 16.09 -26.42 -6.75
C THR A 637 15.33 -27.28 -5.74
N ALA A 638 15.67 -27.15 -4.45
CA ALA A 638 14.96 -27.87 -3.40
C ALA A 638 13.48 -27.44 -3.36
N GLY A 639 12.59 -28.36 -3.71
CA GLY A 639 11.14 -28.15 -3.69
C GLY A 639 10.49 -28.70 -2.42
N ILE A 640 9.27 -28.24 -2.15
CA ILE A 640 8.41 -28.82 -1.10
C ILE A 640 7.67 -30.00 -1.72
N VAL A 641 7.77 -31.18 -1.11
CA VAL A 641 7.00 -32.36 -1.54
C VAL A 641 5.54 -32.16 -1.17
N LEU A 642 4.70 -31.89 -2.16
CA LEU A 642 3.26 -31.92 -1.98
C LEU A 642 2.82 -33.39 -1.89
N GLY A 643 2.31 -33.80 -0.73
CA GLY A 643 1.71 -35.12 -0.56
C GLY A 643 0.45 -35.29 -1.42
N GLY A 644 0.18 -36.51 -1.89
CA GLY A 644 -1.03 -36.84 -2.65
C GLY A 644 -0.87 -38.10 -3.49
N SER A 645 -1.95 -38.85 -3.70
CA SER A 645 -1.99 -39.91 -4.70
C SER A 645 -2.17 -39.29 -6.08
N ALA A 646 -1.42 -39.77 -7.09
CA ALA A 646 -1.68 -39.39 -8.47
C ALA A 646 -3.16 -39.67 -8.81
N ASP A 647 -3.87 -38.64 -9.29
CA ASP A 647 -5.26 -38.79 -9.72
C ASP A 647 -5.33 -39.88 -10.80
N PRO A 648 -6.09 -40.98 -10.61
CA PRO A 648 -6.23 -42.03 -11.61
C PRO A 648 -6.68 -41.48 -12.98
N ARG A 649 -7.46 -40.39 -12.99
CA ARG A 649 -7.94 -39.72 -14.22
C ARG A 649 -6.79 -39.15 -15.05
N ALA A 650 -5.67 -38.78 -14.42
CA ALA A 650 -4.48 -38.28 -15.12
C ALA A 650 -3.84 -39.34 -16.03
N ARG A 651 -4.06 -40.64 -15.77
CA ARG A 651 -3.53 -41.73 -16.62
C ARG A 651 -4.29 -41.87 -17.95
N GLY A 652 -5.57 -41.49 -17.97
CA GLY A 652 -6.41 -41.51 -19.17
C GLY A 652 -6.25 -40.27 -20.06
N ARG A 653 -5.88 -39.13 -19.46
CA ARG A 653 -5.75 -37.84 -20.17
C ARG A 653 -4.48 -37.76 -21.00
N ARG A 654 -4.56 -38.18 -22.28
CA ARG A 654 -3.47 -38.07 -23.26
C ARG A 654 -3.99 -37.70 -24.65
N SER A 655 -3.10 -37.21 -25.51
CA SER A 655 -3.41 -37.00 -26.93
C SER A 655 -3.32 -38.33 -27.70
N HIS A 656 -4.34 -38.65 -28.47
CA HIS A 656 -4.41 -39.84 -29.32
C HIS A 656 -4.30 -39.44 -30.79
N ARG A 657 -3.26 -39.90 -31.48
CA ARG A 657 -3.03 -39.57 -32.91
C ARG A 657 -3.38 -40.71 -33.88
N ARG A 658 -3.92 -41.82 -33.36
CA ARG A 658 -4.36 -42.97 -34.15
C ARG A 658 -5.69 -43.48 -33.63
N PHE A 659 -6.59 -43.78 -34.56
CA PHE A 659 -7.95 -44.23 -34.27
C PHE A 659 -8.24 -45.55 -34.98
N SER A 660 -8.99 -46.44 -34.34
CA SER A 660 -9.38 -47.71 -34.93
C SER A 660 -10.49 -47.49 -35.97
N ALA A 661 -10.69 -48.47 -36.86
CA ALA A 661 -11.81 -48.47 -37.79
C ALA A 661 -13.16 -48.80 -37.12
N GLU A 662 -13.23 -48.93 -35.80
CA GLU A 662 -14.47 -49.19 -35.07
C GLU A 662 -15.38 -47.94 -35.06
N PRO A 663 -16.69 -48.07 -35.32
CA PRO A 663 -17.62 -46.97 -35.15
C PRO A 663 -17.75 -46.54 -33.68
N VAL A 664 -17.81 -45.24 -33.42
CA VAL A 664 -18.10 -44.68 -32.09
C VAL A 664 -19.59 -44.87 -31.79
N ALA A 665 -19.93 -45.37 -30.60
CA ALA A 665 -21.33 -45.43 -30.17
C ALA A 665 -21.85 -44.02 -29.88
N LEU A 666 -23.10 -43.73 -30.29
CA LEU A 666 -23.72 -42.42 -30.06
C LEU A 666 -23.80 -42.08 -28.56
N ALA A 667 -23.99 -43.08 -27.70
CA ALA A 667 -24.02 -42.89 -26.25
C ALA A 667 -22.70 -42.35 -25.70
N ASP A 668 -21.56 -42.88 -26.16
CA ASP A 668 -20.23 -42.45 -25.71
C ASP A 668 -19.92 -41.04 -26.21
N LEU A 669 -20.32 -40.73 -27.45
CA LEU A 669 -20.24 -39.38 -28.01
C LEU A 669 -21.14 -38.40 -27.25
N ALA A 670 -22.34 -38.82 -26.82
CA ALA A 670 -23.24 -38.00 -26.03
C ALA A 670 -22.68 -37.69 -24.62
N VAL A 671 -21.96 -38.64 -24.00
CA VAL A 671 -21.23 -38.37 -22.74
C VAL A 671 -20.18 -37.29 -22.96
N LEU A 672 -19.40 -37.39 -24.03
CA LEU A 672 -18.38 -36.40 -24.37
C LEU A 672 -18.97 -34.99 -24.59
N LEU A 673 -19.98 -34.88 -25.46
CA LEU A 673 -20.59 -33.60 -25.81
C LEU A 673 -21.44 -33.02 -24.67
N GLY A 674 -22.00 -33.89 -23.82
CA GLY A 674 -22.75 -33.51 -22.63
C GLY A 674 -21.92 -32.70 -21.62
N ALA A 675 -20.59 -32.77 -21.68
CA ALA A 675 -19.70 -31.93 -20.88
C ALA A 675 -19.81 -30.43 -21.22
N LEU A 676 -20.32 -30.09 -22.41
CA LEU A 676 -20.48 -28.71 -22.86
C LEU A 676 -21.89 -28.15 -22.64
N ARG A 677 -22.78 -28.91 -21.99
CA ARG A 677 -24.15 -28.46 -21.72
C ARG A 677 -24.18 -27.34 -20.69
N THR A 678 -25.21 -26.52 -20.77
CA THR A 678 -25.54 -25.59 -19.69
C THR A 678 -26.14 -26.31 -18.49
N THR A 679 -25.90 -25.76 -17.30
CA THR A 679 -26.54 -26.16 -16.05
C THR A 679 -27.10 -24.94 -15.36
N GLU A 680 -28.29 -25.05 -14.76
CA GLU A 680 -28.82 -23.99 -13.90
C GLU A 680 -28.30 -24.15 -12.47
N ASP A 681 -27.74 -23.08 -11.93
CA ASP A 681 -27.35 -23.00 -10.53
C ASP A 681 -27.80 -21.64 -9.99
N ALA A 682 -28.67 -21.66 -8.96
CA ALA A 682 -29.25 -20.46 -8.34
C ALA A 682 -29.93 -19.47 -9.30
N GLY A 683 -30.49 -19.93 -10.42
CA GLY A 683 -31.17 -19.08 -11.41
C GLY A 683 -30.25 -18.48 -12.48
N GLU A 684 -28.97 -18.85 -12.48
CA GLU A 684 -28.00 -18.47 -13.51
C GLU A 684 -27.61 -19.68 -14.38
N THR A 685 -27.50 -19.45 -15.69
CA THR A 685 -26.98 -20.42 -16.65
C THR A 685 -25.45 -20.50 -16.50
N LYS A 686 -24.94 -21.68 -16.14
CA LYS A 686 -23.50 -21.95 -16.01
C LYS A 686 -23.05 -23.05 -16.95
N TYR A 687 -21.77 -23.02 -17.30
CA TYR A 687 -21.08 -24.08 -18.02
C TYR A 687 -20.03 -24.72 -17.13
N TRP A 688 -19.57 -25.92 -17.51
CA TRP A 688 -18.51 -26.64 -16.79
C TRP A 688 -17.10 -26.14 -17.11
N TYR A 689 -17.02 -25.08 -17.93
CA TYR A 689 -15.80 -24.37 -18.29
C TYR A 689 -16.01 -22.87 -18.07
N PRO A 690 -14.95 -22.13 -17.68
CA PRO A 690 -15.03 -20.69 -17.47
C PRO A 690 -15.08 -19.93 -18.80
N SER A 691 -15.73 -18.76 -18.80
CA SER A 691 -15.73 -17.80 -19.91
C SER A 691 -15.49 -16.38 -19.40
N ALA A 692 -14.80 -15.56 -20.18
CA ALA A 692 -14.58 -14.16 -19.85
C ALA A 692 -15.90 -13.38 -19.89
N GLY A 693 -16.27 -12.79 -18.75
CA GLY A 693 -17.48 -11.96 -18.63
C GLY A 693 -18.78 -12.73 -18.82
N SER A 694 -18.73 -14.06 -18.66
CA SER A 694 -19.86 -14.95 -18.92
C SER A 694 -20.44 -14.80 -20.34
N ALA A 695 -19.61 -14.38 -21.31
CA ALA A 695 -20.02 -14.12 -22.69
C ALA A 695 -20.18 -15.42 -23.51
N TYR A 696 -19.48 -16.48 -23.12
CA TYR A 696 -19.44 -17.80 -23.76
C TYR A 696 -19.44 -17.72 -25.31
N PRO A 697 -18.49 -16.99 -25.92
CA PRO A 697 -18.47 -16.74 -27.36
C PRO A 697 -18.21 -18.00 -28.21
N LEU A 698 -17.78 -19.12 -27.62
CA LEU A 698 -17.44 -20.33 -28.37
C LEU A 698 -18.64 -21.21 -28.68
N GLY A 699 -18.84 -21.47 -29.98
CA GLY A 699 -19.69 -22.52 -30.49
C GLY A 699 -18.90 -23.78 -30.83
N ALA A 700 -19.52 -24.94 -30.60
CA ALA A 700 -18.97 -26.26 -30.92
C ALA A 700 -19.69 -26.87 -32.14
N TYR A 701 -18.93 -27.20 -33.18
CA TYR A 701 -19.42 -27.80 -34.42
C TYR A 701 -18.81 -29.18 -34.62
N LEU A 702 -19.65 -30.20 -34.76
CA LEU A 702 -19.27 -31.59 -34.93
C LEU A 702 -19.40 -32.00 -36.41
N ASP A 703 -18.31 -32.40 -37.03
CA ASP A 703 -18.28 -33.00 -38.36
C ASP A 703 -18.10 -34.52 -38.25
N VAL A 704 -19.09 -35.28 -38.72
CA VAL A 704 -19.18 -36.73 -38.56
C VAL A 704 -18.81 -37.43 -39.87
N ALA A 705 -17.81 -38.31 -39.81
CA ALA A 705 -17.37 -39.06 -40.96
C ALA A 705 -18.35 -40.20 -41.32
N PRO A 706 -18.51 -40.55 -42.62
CA PRO A 706 -19.50 -41.52 -43.06
C PRO A 706 -19.37 -42.91 -42.41
N GLY A 707 -20.43 -43.33 -41.71
CA GLY A 707 -20.52 -44.65 -41.07
C GLY A 707 -19.57 -44.84 -39.87
N ARG A 708 -18.99 -43.74 -39.34
CA ARG A 708 -18.01 -43.79 -38.25
C ARG A 708 -18.61 -43.54 -36.87
N VAL A 709 -19.86 -43.07 -36.80
CA VAL A 709 -20.63 -42.95 -35.56
C VAL A 709 -21.93 -43.73 -35.75
N ALA A 710 -22.23 -44.66 -34.84
CA ALA A 710 -23.46 -45.44 -34.88
C ALA A 710 -24.68 -44.52 -34.71
N ASP A 711 -25.75 -44.78 -35.46
CA ASP A 711 -27.04 -44.07 -35.35
C ASP A 711 -27.00 -42.54 -35.58
N LEU A 712 -25.88 -42.01 -36.10
CA LEU A 712 -25.72 -40.61 -36.50
C LEU A 712 -25.25 -40.51 -37.94
N GLY A 713 -25.99 -39.76 -38.76
CA GLY A 713 -25.65 -39.54 -40.17
C GLY A 713 -24.33 -38.79 -40.33
N ALA A 714 -23.68 -39.00 -41.48
CA ALA A 714 -22.52 -38.18 -41.86
C ALA A 714 -22.95 -36.73 -42.09
N GLY A 715 -22.11 -35.78 -41.70
CA GLY A 715 -22.36 -34.36 -41.93
C GLY A 715 -21.98 -33.48 -40.74
N VAL A 716 -22.28 -32.19 -40.88
CA VAL A 716 -21.94 -31.16 -39.90
C VAL A 716 -23.14 -30.82 -39.03
N TYR A 717 -22.91 -30.82 -37.72
CA TYR A 717 -23.88 -30.49 -36.68
C TYR A 717 -23.34 -29.38 -35.79
N TYR A 718 -24.19 -28.43 -35.40
CA TYR A 718 -23.93 -27.49 -34.32
C TYR A 718 -24.44 -28.08 -33.01
N LEU A 719 -23.63 -28.05 -31.96
CA LEU A 719 -24.07 -28.44 -30.62
C LEU A 719 -24.81 -27.26 -29.98
N ASP A 720 -26.11 -27.42 -29.72
CA ASP A 720 -26.89 -26.50 -28.89
C ASP A 720 -26.72 -26.89 -27.41
N PRO A 721 -25.94 -26.14 -26.61
CA PRO A 721 -25.63 -26.52 -25.24
C PRO A 721 -26.81 -26.33 -24.27
N ALA A 722 -27.82 -25.54 -24.64
CA ALA A 722 -29.01 -25.33 -23.83
C ALA A 722 -29.99 -26.49 -23.97
N ARG A 723 -30.18 -27.00 -25.20
CA ARG A 723 -31.05 -28.15 -25.47
C ARG A 723 -30.33 -29.49 -25.34
N ALA A 724 -28.99 -29.49 -25.31
CA ALA A 724 -28.16 -30.67 -25.45
C ALA A 724 -28.46 -31.47 -26.73
N GLU A 725 -28.65 -30.75 -27.84
CA GLU A 725 -29.04 -31.30 -29.14
C GLU A 725 -27.97 -31.04 -30.21
N LEU A 726 -27.82 -31.98 -31.14
CA LEU A 726 -27.03 -31.81 -32.36
C LEU A 726 -27.94 -31.30 -33.48
N VAL A 727 -27.78 -30.04 -33.85
CA VAL A 727 -28.58 -29.36 -34.88
C VAL A 727 -27.86 -29.45 -36.22
N PRO A 728 -28.42 -30.10 -37.26
CA PRO A 728 -27.77 -30.18 -38.56
C PRO A 728 -27.61 -28.78 -39.16
N VAL A 729 -26.39 -28.43 -39.57
CA VAL A 729 -26.07 -27.08 -40.08
C VAL A 729 -26.63 -26.88 -41.51
N GLY A 730 -26.80 -27.95 -42.29
CA GLY A 730 -27.48 -27.94 -43.58
C GLY A 730 -27.19 -29.19 -44.43
N PRO A 731 -27.81 -29.34 -45.61
CA PRO A 731 -27.47 -30.41 -46.55
C PRO A 731 -26.14 -30.07 -47.23
N GLY A 732 -25.06 -30.71 -46.79
CA GLY A 732 -23.73 -30.47 -47.31
C GLY A 732 -22.77 -31.62 -46.98
N ALA A 733 -21.73 -31.77 -47.79
CA ALA A 733 -20.61 -32.65 -47.46
C ALA A 733 -19.88 -32.12 -46.22
N GLY A 734 -19.22 -33.00 -45.46
CA GLY A 734 -18.37 -32.63 -44.33
C GLY A 734 -17.22 -31.69 -44.73
N VAL A 735 -16.45 -31.23 -43.75
CA VAL A 735 -15.34 -30.31 -44.00
C VAL A 735 -14.29 -31.01 -44.88
N PRO A 736 -13.83 -30.40 -45.98
CA PRO A 736 -12.88 -31.04 -46.88
C PRO A 736 -11.55 -31.31 -46.17
N ALA A 737 -10.93 -32.47 -46.43
CA ALA A 737 -9.63 -32.82 -45.84
C ALA A 737 -8.51 -31.83 -46.21
N ALA A 738 -8.69 -31.05 -47.28
CA ALA A 738 -7.78 -29.97 -47.68
C ALA A 738 -7.70 -28.84 -46.64
N ALA A 739 -8.76 -28.62 -45.86
CA ALA A 739 -8.79 -27.63 -44.77
C ALA A 739 -7.77 -27.95 -43.67
N HIS A 740 -7.36 -29.22 -43.55
CA HIS A 740 -6.37 -29.67 -42.56
C HIS A 740 -4.97 -29.70 -43.17
N ALA A 741 -3.99 -29.23 -42.41
CA ALA A 741 -2.58 -29.37 -42.77
C ALA A 741 -2.21 -30.84 -43.05
N GLU A 742 -1.32 -31.07 -44.00
CA GLU A 742 -0.93 -32.41 -44.47
C GLU A 742 -0.56 -33.37 -43.32
N VAL A 743 0.13 -32.83 -42.31
CA VAL A 743 0.58 -33.55 -41.12
C VAL A 743 -0.54 -34.15 -40.28
N ASN A 744 -1.76 -33.62 -40.41
CA ASN A 744 -2.95 -34.07 -39.67
C ASN A 744 -3.86 -34.97 -40.52
N ARG A 745 -3.68 -35.04 -41.84
CA ARG A 745 -4.60 -35.74 -42.75
C ARG A 745 -4.68 -37.26 -42.51
N ALA A 746 -3.57 -37.87 -42.10
CA ALA A 746 -3.56 -39.29 -41.74
C ALA A 746 -4.45 -39.58 -40.51
N ALA A 747 -4.31 -38.78 -39.45
CA ALA A 747 -5.14 -38.92 -38.26
C ALA A 747 -6.61 -38.55 -38.53
N LEU A 748 -6.85 -37.55 -39.40
CA LEU A 748 -8.19 -37.17 -39.85
C LEU A 748 -8.90 -38.32 -40.58
N ALA A 749 -8.20 -39.01 -41.48
CA ALA A 749 -8.76 -40.14 -42.23
C ALA A 749 -9.14 -41.32 -41.32
N GLU A 750 -8.44 -41.49 -40.20
CA GLU A 750 -8.75 -42.52 -39.19
C GLU A 750 -9.87 -42.08 -38.22
N SER A 751 -10.02 -40.77 -37.99
CA SER A 751 -10.98 -40.23 -37.02
C SER A 751 -12.44 -40.53 -37.38
N ALA A 752 -13.28 -40.64 -36.36
CA ALA A 752 -14.72 -40.82 -36.53
C ALA A 752 -15.46 -39.48 -36.63
N PHE A 753 -14.95 -38.45 -35.97
CA PHE A 753 -15.51 -37.11 -35.98
C PHE A 753 -14.43 -36.05 -35.76
N VAL A 754 -14.77 -34.80 -36.09
CA VAL A 754 -13.97 -33.61 -35.76
C VAL A 754 -14.86 -32.61 -35.02
N LEU A 755 -14.37 -32.08 -33.91
CA LEU A 755 -15.01 -30.97 -33.20
C LEU A 755 -14.26 -29.67 -33.49
N TYR A 756 -14.94 -28.69 -34.09
CA TYR A 756 -14.43 -27.34 -34.33
C TYR A 756 -14.99 -26.36 -33.29
N LEU A 757 -14.11 -25.60 -32.66
CA LEU A 757 -14.44 -24.51 -31.74
C LEU A 757 -14.32 -23.18 -32.47
N ILE A 758 -15.45 -22.49 -32.60
CA ILE A 758 -15.59 -21.25 -33.37
C ILE A 758 -16.03 -20.13 -32.43
N SER A 759 -15.26 -19.04 -32.40
CA SER A 759 -15.56 -17.86 -31.57
C SER A 759 -16.42 -16.87 -32.34
N ARG A 760 -17.55 -16.49 -31.75
CA ARG A 760 -18.36 -15.36 -32.19
C ARG A 760 -17.74 -14.07 -31.68
N MET A 761 -16.94 -13.42 -32.52
CA MET A 761 -16.19 -12.24 -32.08
C MET A 761 -17.11 -11.06 -31.76
N ASP A 762 -18.28 -10.96 -32.42
CA ASP A 762 -19.30 -9.94 -32.13
C ASP A 762 -19.89 -10.04 -30.70
N ALA A 763 -19.87 -11.23 -30.09
CA ALA A 763 -20.36 -11.46 -28.74
C ALA A 763 -19.35 -11.02 -27.65
N ILE A 764 -18.06 -11.13 -27.92
CA ILE A 764 -17.00 -10.89 -26.91
C ILE A 764 -16.21 -9.59 -27.14
N THR A 765 -16.08 -9.12 -28.38
CA THR A 765 -15.34 -7.87 -28.70
C THR A 765 -15.92 -6.64 -28.00
N PRO A 766 -17.25 -6.45 -27.87
CA PRO A 766 -17.80 -5.31 -27.12
C PRO A 766 -17.39 -5.25 -25.65
N LEU A 767 -17.03 -6.39 -25.05
CA LEU A 767 -16.63 -6.47 -23.64
C LEU A 767 -15.12 -6.27 -23.44
N TYR A 768 -14.30 -6.71 -24.39
CA TYR A 768 -12.85 -6.84 -24.19
C TYR A 768 -11.96 -6.23 -25.27
N GLY A 769 -12.54 -5.66 -26.33
CA GLY A 769 -11.80 -5.04 -27.42
C GLY A 769 -10.76 -6.01 -28.01
N GLU A 770 -9.50 -5.59 -28.05
CA GLU A 770 -8.39 -6.37 -28.62
C GLU A 770 -8.10 -7.66 -27.86
N LEU A 771 -8.40 -7.72 -26.56
CA LEU A 771 -8.20 -8.92 -25.73
C LEU A 771 -9.24 -10.01 -25.99
N ALA A 772 -10.29 -9.72 -26.75
CA ALA A 772 -11.37 -10.66 -27.01
C ALA A 772 -10.89 -11.97 -27.66
N TRP A 773 -9.88 -11.89 -28.53
CA TRP A 773 -9.28 -13.08 -29.15
C TRP A 773 -8.57 -13.96 -28.13
N ASP A 774 -7.77 -13.37 -27.24
CA ASP A 774 -7.03 -14.11 -26.22
C ASP A 774 -7.97 -14.82 -25.24
N PHE A 775 -9.06 -14.14 -24.84
CA PHE A 775 -10.08 -14.75 -24.00
C PHE A 775 -10.81 -15.91 -24.68
N SER A 776 -11.12 -15.79 -25.97
CA SER A 776 -11.67 -16.91 -26.75
C SER A 776 -10.68 -18.08 -26.85
N VAL A 777 -9.38 -17.81 -26.96
CA VAL A 777 -8.33 -18.86 -26.94
C VAL A 777 -8.24 -19.54 -25.57
N PHE A 778 -8.31 -18.79 -24.47
CA PHE A 778 -8.31 -19.36 -23.12
C PHE A 778 -9.53 -20.24 -22.85
N GLU A 779 -10.70 -19.78 -23.27
CA GLU A 779 -11.93 -20.56 -23.17
C GLU A 779 -11.87 -21.85 -23.99
N ALA A 780 -11.33 -21.79 -25.21
CA ALA A 780 -11.13 -22.97 -26.05
C ALA A 780 -10.17 -23.97 -25.41
N GLY A 781 -9.12 -23.48 -24.74
CA GLY A 781 -8.21 -24.29 -23.94
C GLY A 781 -8.92 -25.00 -22.79
N ALA A 782 -9.79 -24.30 -22.07
CA ALA A 782 -10.57 -24.87 -20.98
C ALA A 782 -11.58 -25.93 -21.48
N MET A 783 -12.29 -25.65 -22.57
CA MET A 783 -13.19 -26.61 -23.24
C MET A 783 -12.43 -27.85 -23.71
N ALA A 784 -11.28 -27.68 -24.37
CA ALA A 784 -10.47 -28.79 -24.84
C ALA A 784 -9.96 -29.67 -23.68
N GLN A 785 -9.52 -29.05 -22.58
CA GLN A 785 -9.09 -29.78 -21.39
C GLN A 785 -10.24 -30.59 -20.76
N LEU A 786 -11.44 -30.01 -20.68
CA LEU A 786 -12.64 -30.68 -20.17
C LEU A 786 -12.98 -31.88 -21.06
N LEU A 787 -13.10 -31.67 -22.37
CA LEU A 787 -13.41 -32.71 -23.35
C LEU A 787 -12.38 -33.86 -23.32
N MET A 788 -11.09 -33.55 -23.27
CA MET A 788 -10.04 -34.57 -23.18
C MET A 788 -10.08 -35.37 -21.87
N SER A 789 -10.58 -34.77 -20.79
CA SER A 789 -10.75 -35.46 -19.51
C SER A 789 -11.93 -36.43 -19.56
N VAL A 790 -13.06 -35.99 -20.14
CA VAL A 790 -14.28 -36.80 -20.28
C VAL A 790 -14.13 -37.89 -21.35
N ALA A 791 -13.40 -37.63 -22.44
CA ALA A 791 -13.18 -38.61 -23.51
C ALA A 791 -12.59 -39.92 -22.99
N GLY A 792 -11.60 -39.85 -22.08
CA GLY A 792 -11.00 -41.04 -21.48
C GLY A 792 -11.97 -41.87 -20.64
N GLU A 793 -12.96 -41.24 -20.00
CA GLU A 793 -14.02 -41.90 -19.24
C GLU A 793 -15.04 -42.59 -20.17
N ALA A 794 -15.29 -41.99 -21.35
CA ALA A 794 -16.15 -42.53 -22.41
C ALA A 794 -15.44 -43.55 -23.33
N GLY A 795 -14.19 -43.94 -23.04
CA GLY A 795 -13.41 -44.85 -23.88
C GLY A 795 -12.98 -44.27 -25.23
N LEU A 796 -13.10 -42.95 -25.42
CA LEU A 796 -12.75 -42.23 -26.63
C LEU A 796 -11.35 -41.61 -26.53
N GLY A 797 -10.71 -41.43 -27.67
CA GLY A 797 -9.48 -40.65 -27.81
C GLY A 797 -9.76 -39.32 -28.48
N LEU A 798 -9.04 -38.27 -28.08
CA LEU A 798 -9.03 -36.99 -28.77
C LEU A 798 -7.61 -36.57 -29.18
N CYS A 799 -7.51 -35.93 -30.34
CA CYS A 799 -6.31 -35.30 -30.87
C CYS A 799 -6.54 -33.80 -31.06
N PRO A 800 -5.99 -32.95 -30.18
CA PRO A 800 -5.87 -31.53 -30.46
C PRO A 800 -5.02 -31.34 -31.72
N VAL A 801 -5.58 -30.72 -32.74
CA VAL A 801 -4.88 -30.39 -33.98
C VAL A 801 -4.79 -28.88 -34.15
N GLY A 802 -3.60 -28.43 -34.53
CA GLY A 802 -3.35 -27.04 -34.93
C GLY A 802 -3.14 -26.97 -36.43
N THR A 803 -3.18 -25.74 -36.96
CA THR A 803 -2.97 -25.42 -38.37
C THR A 803 -4.05 -25.98 -39.29
N LEU A 804 -5.09 -25.16 -39.50
CA LEU A 804 -6.15 -25.35 -40.49
C LEU A 804 -6.26 -24.11 -41.36
N ASP A 805 -6.83 -24.26 -42.56
CA ASP A 805 -7.28 -23.14 -43.39
C ASP A 805 -8.69 -22.72 -42.98
N PRO A 806 -8.87 -21.56 -42.31
CA PRO A 806 -10.19 -21.11 -41.85
C PRO A 806 -11.16 -20.80 -43.00
N ALA A 807 -10.65 -20.46 -44.19
CA ALA A 807 -11.50 -20.13 -45.34
C ALA A 807 -12.33 -21.34 -45.81
N GLU A 808 -11.77 -22.54 -45.69
CA GLU A 808 -12.42 -23.80 -46.03
C GLU A 808 -13.49 -24.22 -45.00
N LEU A 809 -13.54 -23.57 -43.82
CA LEU A 809 -14.53 -23.86 -42.76
C LEU A 809 -15.81 -23.03 -42.91
N THR A 810 -15.73 -21.85 -43.53
CA THR A 810 -16.84 -20.88 -43.57
C THR A 810 -18.11 -21.44 -44.20
N ALA A 811 -18.01 -22.07 -45.37
CA ALA A 811 -19.19 -22.60 -46.07
C ALA A 811 -19.77 -23.87 -45.42
N PRO A 812 -18.97 -24.92 -45.06
CA PRO A 812 -19.51 -26.12 -44.42
C PRO A 812 -20.13 -25.87 -43.04
N LEU A 813 -19.55 -24.97 -42.24
CA LEU A 813 -20.03 -24.65 -40.90
C LEU A 813 -21.05 -23.49 -40.87
N ARG A 814 -21.32 -22.86 -42.03
CA ARG A 814 -22.16 -21.66 -42.18
C ARG A 814 -21.78 -20.53 -41.22
N LEU A 815 -20.49 -20.21 -41.19
CA LEU A 815 -19.93 -19.18 -40.30
C LEU A 815 -20.33 -17.77 -40.76
N ARG A 816 -20.45 -16.87 -39.80
CA ARG A 816 -20.62 -15.43 -40.02
C ARG A 816 -19.28 -14.78 -40.40
N PRO A 817 -19.29 -13.58 -41.00
CA PRO A 817 -18.06 -12.86 -41.33
C PRO A 817 -17.10 -12.65 -40.14
N ASP A 818 -17.66 -12.43 -38.94
CA ASP A 818 -16.89 -12.15 -37.72
C ASP A 818 -16.58 -13.41 -36.89
N ASP A 819 -17.04 -14.59 -37.32
CA ASP A 819 -16.74 -15.84 -36.65
C ASP A 819 -15.28 -16.23 -36.93
N ARG A 820 -14.54 -16.60 -35.88
CA ARG A 820 -13.14 -16.99 -36.00
C ARG A 820 -12.92 -18.41 -35.50
N PHE A 821 -12.26 -19.23 -36.32
CA PHE A 821 -11.79 -20.56 -35.92
C PHE A 821 -10.73 -20.45 -34.83
N VAL A 822 -10.92 -21.13 -33.71
CA VAL A 822 -9.99 -21.10 -32.57
C VAL A 822 -9.23 -22.42 -32.45
N HIS A 823 -9.93 -23.55 -32.44
CA HIS A 823 -9.31 -24.86 -32.21
C HIS A 823 -10.12 -26.04 -32.77
N ALA A 824 -9.46 -27.17 -33.02
CA ALA A 824 -10.10 -28.40 -33.49
C ALA A 824 -9.58 -29.65 -32.77
N LEU A 825 -10.48 -30.62 -32.56
CA LEU A 825 -10.21 -31.90 -31.91
C LEU A 825 -10.68 -33.04 -32.82
N LEU A 826 -9.76 -33.88 -33.30
CA LEU A 826 -10.11 -35.13 -33.97
C LEU A 826 -10.48 -36.18 -32.92
N GLY A 827 -11.52 -36.98 -33.14
CA GLY A 827 -11.96 -37.97 -32.17
C GLY A 827 -12.36 -39.31 -32.76
N GLY A 828 -12.23 -40.36 -31.95
CA GLY A 828 -12.59 -41.74 -32.33
C GLY A 828 -12.18 -42.75 -31.26
N VAL A 829 -12.41 -44.03 -31.54
CA VAL A 829 -11.94 -45.12 -30.68
C VAL A 829 -10.41 -45.21 -30.79
N PRO A 830 -9.64 -45.16 -29.70
CA PRO A 830 -8.17 -45.27 -29.74
C PRO A 830 -7.68 -46.57 -30.38
N ALA A 831 -6.71 -46.48 -31.29
CA ALA A 831 -6.01 -47.68 -31.77
C ALA A 831 -5.06 -48.24 -30.68
N PRO A 832 -4.90 -49.58 -30.57
CA PRO A 832 -3.91 -50.18 -29.67
C PRO A 832 -2.49 -49.76 -30.05
N ALA A 833 -1.65 -49.48 -29.05
CA ALA A 833 -0.27 -49.03 -29.27
C ALA A 833 0.55 -50.11 -29.99
N ALA A 834 1.17 -49.77 -31.13
CA ALA A 834 2.10 -50.66 -31.81
C ALA A 834 3.34 -50.89 -30.92
N GLY A 835 3.71 -52.16 -30.72
CA GLY A 835 4.82 -52.54 -29.83
C GLY A 835 6.16 -51.87 -30.19
N GLY A 836 6.83 -51.33 -29.16
CA GLY A 836 8.19 -50.80 -29.22
C GLY A 836 8.85 -50.97 -27.85
N ALA A 837 9.87 -51.82 -27.80
CA ALA A 837 10.75 -52.03 -26.66
C ALA A 837 11.44 -50.72 -26.25
N GLY A 838 11.55 -50.49 -24.94
CA GLY A 838 12.20 -49.31 -24.37
C GLY A 838 11.29 -48.47 -23.49
N SER A 839 10.55 -49.09 -22.56
CA SER A 839 10.07 -48.35 -21.40
C SER A 839 11.29 -47.85 -20.63
N ARG A 840 11.66 -46.57 -20.80
CA ARG A 840 12.37 -45.86 -19.74
C ARG A 840 11.49 -45.98 -18.50
N GLN A 841 11.95 -46.78 -17.56
CA GLN A 841 11.34 -46.91 -16.24
C GLN A 841 11.16 -45.51 -15.66
N VAL A 842 9.91 -45.07 -15.56
CA VAL A 842 9.52 -44.12 -14.52
C VAL A 842 9.75 -44.86 -13.19
N PRO A 843 10.45 -44.28 -12.20
CA PRO A 843 10.74 -44.98 -10.95
C PRO A 843 9.44 -45.48 -10.32
N ASP A 844 9.44 -46.76 -9.97
CA ASP A 844 8.35 -47.41 -9.25
C ASP A 844 8.23 -46.79 -7.84
N LEU A 845 7.25 -45.90 -7.66
CA LEU A 845 6.85 -45.36 -6.35
C LEU A 845 5.74 -46.20 -5.70
N THR A 846 5.61 -47.50 -6.04
CA THR A 846 4.69 -48.40 -5.33
C THR A 846 5.33 -48.98 -4.08
N GLY A 847 5.40 -48.16 -3.03
CA GLY A 847 5.45 -48.64 -1.66
C GLY A 847 4.16 -49.44 -1.38
N ARG A 848 4.30 -50.77 -1.40
CA ARG A 848 3.22 -51.74 -1.18
C ARG A 848 2.45 -51.48 0.12
N LEU A 849 1.17 -51.15 0.02
CA LEU A 849 0.20 -51.45 1.08
C LEU A 849 -0.54 -52.74 0.68
N ARG A 850 -0.19 -53.84 1.35
CA ARG A 850 -0.98 -55.08 1.32
C ARG A 850 -2.27 -54.86 2.13
N PRO A 851 -3.42 -55.38 1.70
CA PRO A 851 -4.63 -55.42 2.51
C PRO A 851 -4.45 -56.45 3.63
N GLY A 852 -4.49 -55.99 4.88
CA GLY A 852 -4.63 -56.86 6.05
C GLY A 852 -6.06 -57.40 6.13
N THR A 853 -6.22 -58.67 5.79
CA THR A 853 -7.37 -59.48 6.21
C THR A 853 -7.18 -59.92 7.66
N GLY A 854 -8.19 -59.78 8.50
CA GLY A 854 -8.35 -60.61 9.69
C GLY A 854 -8.53 -59.88 11.02
N GLU A 855 -9.81 -59.73 11.39
CA GLU A 855 -10.39 -59.98 12.71
C GLU A 855 -9.92 -59.21 13.97
N ARG A 856 -10.90 -58.54 14.57
CA ARG A 856 -10.94 -58.00 15.93
C ARG A 856 -10.97 -59.12 16.98
N PRO A 857 -10.63 -58.77 18.24
CA PRO A 857 -11.68 -58.65 19.26
C PRO A 857 -12.11 -57.20 19.53
#